data_AF-A0A8C4S2D2-F1
#
_entry.id   AF-A0A8C4S2D2-F1
#
_cell.length_a   1.000
_cell.length_b   1.000
_cell.length_c   1.000
_cell.angle_alpha   90.00
_cell.angle_beta   90.00
_cell.angle_gamma   90.00
#
_symmetry.space_group_name_H-M   'P 1'
#
loop_
_entity.id
_entity.type
_entity.pdbx_description
1 polymer ?
#
loop_
_entity_poly.entity_id
_entity_poly.type
_entity_poly.pdbx_seq_one_letter_code
_entity_poly.pdbx_strand_id
1 'polypeptide(L)'
;MLEDMTTGTESETKAFMAVCIETAKRYNLDDYRTPVFIFERLCSIIYPEENEVTEFFVTLEKDPQQEDFLQGRMPGNPYSSNEPGIGPLMRDTKNKICQDCDLVALLEDDSGMELLVNNKIISLDLPIAEVYKKVWCPTNEGEPMRIIYRMRGLLGDATEEFIESLDSTTDEEEDEEEVYKMAGVMAQCGGLECMLNRLAGIKDFKQGRHLLTVLLKLFSYCVKVKINRQQLVRPEMNTLNVMLGTLNLALVAEQESKDSGGASIAEQVLSIMEIILDEANAETVSEDKGNLLLTGDKEQLVMLLDQINTQFVRSNPSILQGLLRIIPYLSFGEVEKMQILVERFKPYCSFDKYDEEHNADDKVFLDCFCKIAAGIKNNSNGHQLKDLILQMGITQNALDYMKKHIPSAKNLDADVWKKFLARPGLPFILRLLRGLATQHPPSQVLIGTDSITNLHKLEQVSSDEGIGTLAENLLEALREHPDVNLKIDAARSETRAEKKRMAMAMRQKALGTLGMTTNEKGQVVTKTSLLKQMEELIEEPGLTCCICREGYKFQPTKVLGIYTFTKRVALDEMENKPRKQQGYSTVSHFNIVHYDCHLAAVRLARGREEWESAALQNANTKCNGLLPVWGPHVPESAFATCLARHNTYLQECTGQREPTYQLNIHDIKLLFLRFAMEQSFSVDTGGGGRESNIHLIPYIIHTVLYVLNTTRTTSREEKNLQSFLEQPKDKWVESCFEVDGPHYFTVLALHILPPELWKATRIDFLRRLLVTAHVRKVSPTGANKLTDKTVKEFSVYRSPLLFWGLVDLIYKMFKKVPTSNTEGGWSFSLAEYIRHNDMPIYEASERALKAFQEELMPAESFSEFLDVVGLLEEITDPDSFLQDLLNSIP
;
A
#
# COMPACT_ATOMS: atom_id res chain seq x y z
N MET A 1 0.11 -48.25 -7.71
CA MET A 1 -0.70 -49.00 -6.70
C MET A 1 -1.29 -48.10 -5.62
N LEU A 2 -0.53 -47.29 -4.86
CA LEU A 2 -1.10 -46.37 -3.85
C LEU A 2 -1.49 -44.99 -4.42
N GLU A 3 -0.88 -44.55 -5.53
CA GLU A 3 -1.28 -43.34 -6.26
C GLU A 3 -2.60 -43.53 -7.05
N ASP A 4 -2.88 -44.76 -7.48
CA ASP A 4 -4.14 -45.12 -8.14
C ASP A 4 -5.35 -45.09 -7.19
N MET A 5 -5.13 -45.00 -5.86
CA MET A 5 -6.19 -44.92 -4.85
C MET A 5 -6.57 -43.48 -4.48
N THR A 6 -5.81 -42.48 -4.93
CA THR A 6 -6.02 -41.05 -4.62
C THR A 6 -6.64 -40.26 -5.78
N THR A 7 -7.00 -40.93 -6.88
CA THR A 7 -7.71 -40.36 -8.05
C THR A 7 -9.24 -40.41 -7.91
N GLY A 8 -9.73 -40.78 -6.72
CA GLY A 8 -11.15 -40.88 -6.40
C GLY A 8 -11.84 -39.53 -6.14
N THR A 9 -13.14 -39.59 -5.86
CA THR A 9 -13.94 -38.45 -5.42
C THR A 9 -13.44 -37.88 -4.10
N GLU A 10 -13.74 -36.61 -3.81
CA GLU A 10 -13.38 -35.95 -2.55
C GLU A 10 -13.76 -36.79 -1.31
N SER A 11 -14.91 -37.47 -1.35
CA SER A 11 -15.37 -38.35 -0.27
C SER A 11 -14.46 -39.57 -0.04
N GLU A 12 -13.88 -40.14 -1.10
CA GLU A 12 -12.98 -41.30 -1.00
C GLU A 12 -11.63 -40.88 -0.43
N THR A 13 -11.13 -39.71 -0.83
CA THR A 13 -9.92 -39.10 -0.26
C THR A 13 -10.09 -38.82 1.24
N LYS A 14 -11.24 -38.27 1.66
CA LYS A 14 -11.57 -38.05 3.09
C LYS A 14 -11.60 -39.37 3.88
N ALA A 15 -12.20 -40.43 3.32
CA ALA A 15 -12.23 -41.74 3.95
C ALA A 15 -10.82 -42.36 4.07
N PHE A 16 -9.98 -42.19 3.05
CA PHE A 16 -8.59 -42.63 3.09
C PHE A 16 -7.79 -41.91 4.18
N MET A 17 -7.93 -40.58 4.31
CA MET A 17 -7.30 -39.81 5.38
C MET A 17 -7.70 -40.33 6.77
N ALA A 18 -8.98 -40.69 6.98
CA ALA A 18 -9.43 -41.28 8.23
C ALA A 18 -8.78 -42.66 8.49
N VAL A 19 -8.62 -43.50 7.47
CA VAL A 19 -7.92 -44.80 7.57
C VAL A 19 -6.43 -44.61 7.91
N CYS A 20 -5.77 -43.60 7.34
CA CYS A 20 -4.40 -43.25 7.68
C CYS A 20 -4.27 -42.91 9.18
N ILE A 21 -5.19 -42.13 9.72
CA ILE A 21 -5.21 -41.78 11.15
C ILE A 21 -5.45 -43.02 12.03
N GLU A 22 -6.41 -43.87 11.69
CA GLU A 22 -6.65 -45.12 12.43
C GLU A 22 -5.44 -46.06 12.37
N THR A 23 -4.72 -46.06 11.25
CA THR A 23 -3.48 -46.84 11.10
C THR A 23 -2.37 -46.27 11.99
N ALA A 24 -2.20 -44.94 12.02
CA ALA A 24 -1.24 -44.27 12.89
C ALA A 24 -1.51 -44.54 14.39
N LYS A 25 -2.78 -44.67 14.80
CA LYS A 25 -3.16 -45.00 16.20
C LYS A 25 -2.73 -46.41 16.62
N ARG A 26 -2.53 -47.36 15.70
CA ARG A 26 -2.21 -48.77 16.01
C ARG A 26 -0.74 -49.00 16.36
N TYR A 27 0.16 -48.10 16.00
CA TYR A 27 1.59 -48.21 16.32
C TYR A 27 1.89 -47.76 17.75
N ASN A 28 2.99 -48.23 18.37
CA ASN A 28 3.39 -47.78 19.71
C ASN A 28 3.94 -46.34 19.66
N LEU A 29 3.82 -45.57 20.75
CA LEU A 29 4.34 -44.20 20.88
C LEU A 29 5.87 -44.09 20.75
N ASP A 30 6.60 -45.17 21.07
CA ASP A 30 8.06 -45.23 20.92
C ASP A 30 8.52 -45.40 19.46
N ASP A 31 7.61 -45.67 18.51
CA ASP A 31 7.92 -45.74 17.09
C ASP A 31 7.78 -44.36 16.44
N TYR A 32 8.92 -43.70 16.23
CA TYR A 32 8.99 -42.39 15.59
C TYR A 32 9.09 -42.44 14.07
N ARG A 33 9.35 -43.60 13.45
CA ARG A 33 9.67 -43.66 12.01
C ARG A 33 8.46 -44.00 11.17
N THR A 34 7.70 -45.02 11.57
CA THR A 34 6.55 -45.49 10.79
C THR A 34 5.45 -44.43 10.64
N PRO A 35 5.09 -43.67 11.69
CA PRO A 35 4.07 -42.63 11.57
C PRO A 35 4.46 -41.46 10.65
N VAL A 36 5.76 -41.21 10.44
CA VAL A 36 6.24 -40.11 9.58
C VAL A 36 5.67 -40.27 8.17
N PHE A 37 5.83 -41.45 7.56
CA PHE A 37 5.34 -41.71 6.21
C PHE A 37 3.82 -41.51 6.08
N ILE A 38 3.07 -41.83 7.14
CA ILE A 38 1.62 -41.65 7.18
C ILE A 38 1.28 -40.15 7.19
N PHE A 39 1.94 -39.37 8.06
CA PHE A 39 1.68 -37.94 8.17
C PHE A 39 2.22 -37.14 6.96
N GLU A 40 3.35 -37.52 6.37
CA GLU A 40 3.85 -36.92 5.12
C GLU A 40 2.84 -37.14 3.99
N ARG A 41 2.28 -38.34 3.89
CA ARG A 41 1.25 -38.61 2.90
C ARG A 41 -0.01 -37.77 3.13
N LEU A 42 -0.41 -37.55 4.38
CA LEU A 42 -1.51 -36.65 4.71
C LEU A 42 -1.20 -35.20 4.31
N CYS A 43 0.04 -34.73 4.54
CA CYS A 43 0.49 -33.41 4.07
C CYS A 43 0.36 -33.29 2.55
N SER A 44 0.85 -34.26 1.78
CA SER A 44 0.78 -34.24 0.31
C SER A 44 -0.65 -34.36 -0.24
N ILE A 45 -1.57 -34.97 0.50
CA ILE A 45 -3.00 -35.03 0.13
C ILE A 45 -3.69 -33.69 0.37
N ILE A 46 -3.36 -33.02 1.48
CA ILE A 46 -3.95 -31.73 1.83
C ILE A 46 -3.39 -30.62 0.93
N TYR A 47 -2.08 -30.64 0.69
CA TYR A 47 -1.39 -29.69 -0.16
C TYR A 47 -0.29 -30.40 -0.96
N PRO A 48 -0.54 -30.75 -2.24
CA PRO A 48 0.45 -31.38 -3.11
C PRO A 48 1.60 -30.42 -3.38
N GLU A 49 2.83 -30.77 -2.95
CA GLU A 49 4.01 -29.98 -3.29
C GLU A 49 4.36 -30.20 -4.78
N GLU A 50 4.52 -29.12 -5.55
CA GLU A 50 4.98 -29.20 -6.93
C GLU A 50 6.44 -29.67 -6.98
N ASN A 51 6.71 -30.79 -7.65
CA ASN A 51 8.08 -31.32 -7.77
C ASN A 51 8.95 -30.43 -8.67
N GLU A 52 10.09 -29.96 -8.16
CA GLU A 52 11.13 -29.31 -8.98
C GLU A 52 11.73 -30.33 -9.98
N VAL A 53 11.75 -29.97 -11.28
CA VAL A 53 12.39 -30.80 -12.31
C VAL A 53 13.92 -30.68 -12.18
N THR A 54 14.58 -31.78 -11.80
CA THR A 54 16.00 -31.82 -11.43
C THR A 54 16.99 -31.80 -12.60
N GLU A 55 16.62 -32.25 -13.80
CA GLU A 55 17.48 -32.19 -15.00
C GLU A 55 16.65 -32.33 -16.29
N PHE A 56 16.96 -31.54 -17.31
CA PHE A 56 16.40 -31.69 -18.66
C PHE A 56 17.45 -31.37 -19.74
N PHE A 57 17.19 -31.80 -20.97
CA PHE A 57 18.13 -31.61 -22.09
C PHE A 57 17.60 -30.58 -23.09
N VAL A 58 18.51 -29.86 -23.75
CA VAL A 58 18.23 -28.74 -24.66
C VAL A 58 18.99 -28.91 -25.98
N THR A 59 18.32 -28.71 -27.10
CA THR A 59 18.89 -28.77 -28.45
C THR A 59 18.79 -27.40 -29.11
N LEU A 60 19.93 -26.81 -29.48
CA LEU A 60 20.04 -25.46 -30.04
C LEU A 60 20.23 -25.51 -31.55
N GLU A 61 19.24 -25.03 -32.31
CA GLU A 61 19.20 -25.10 -33.77
C GLU A 61 19.05 -23.72 -34.41
N LYS A 62 19.60 -23.52 -35.61
CA LYS A 62 19.36 -22.30 -36.38
C LYS A 62 17.98 -22.33 -37.01
N ASP A 63 17.41 -21.15 -37.22
CA ASP A 63 16.27 -21.02 -38.13
C ASP A 63 16.71 -21.39 -39.57
N PRO A 64 16.07 -22.38 -40.22
CA PRO A 64 16.38 -22.80 -41.58
C PRO A 64 16.36 -21.66 -42.60
N GLN A 65 15.54 -20.62 -42.37
CA GLN A 65 15.42 -19.47 -43.27
C GLN A 65 16.55 -18.45 -43.09
N GLN A 66 17.32 -18.54 -42.01
CA GLN A 66 18.42 -17.63 -41.69
C GLN A 66 19.78 -18.33 -41.59
N GLU A 67 19.90 -19.58 -42.06
CA GLU A 67 21.15 -20.36 -41.97
C GLU A 67 22.35 -19.66 -42.61
N ASP A 68 22.14 -18.96 -43.73
CA ASP A 68 23.18 -18.24 -44.47
C ASP A 68 23.64 -16.94 -43.79
N PHE A 69 22.85 -16.41 -42.85
CA PHE A 69 23.11 -15.13 -42.16
C PHE A 69 23.75 -15.31 -40.79
N LEU A 70 23.59 -16.48 -40.17
CA LEU A 70 24.21 -16.84 -38.91
C LEU A 70 25.50 -17.60 -39.16
N GLN A 71 26.62 -17.17 -38.58
CA GLN A 71 27.91 -17.88 -38.65
C GLN A 71 27.99 -18.98 -37.58
N GLY A 72 28.81 -20.03 -37.78
CA GLY A 72 29.03 -21.10 -36.80
C GLY A 72 27.91 -22.15 -36.70
N ARG A 73 28.10 -23.24 -35.96
CA ARG A 73 27.03 -24.20 -35.57
C ARG A 73 27.32 -24.63 -34.13
N MET A 74 26.30 -24.82 -33.32
CA MET A 74 26.47 -25.30 -31.94
C MET A 74 27.03 -26.74 -31.93
N PRO A 75 28.30 -26.94 -31.51
CA PRO A 75 28.90 -28.27 -31.46
C PRO A 75 28.60 -28.87 -30.09
N GLY A 76 27.62 -29.77 -29.99
CA GLY A 76 27.33 -30.45 -28.71
C GLY A 76 25.87 -30.74 -28.39
N ASN A 77 24.93 -30.53 -29.32
CA ASN A 77 23.53 -30.92 -29.08
C ASN A 77 23.39 -32.44 -28.81
N PRO A 78 22.55 -32.86 -27.84
CA PRO A 78 21.82 -32.05 -26.86
C PRO A 78 22.65 -31.70 -25.61
N TYR A 79 22.47 -30.49 -25.08
CA TYR A 79 23.11 -29.97 -23.85
C TYR A 79 22.26 -30.28 -22.60
N SER A 80 22.89 -30.50 -21.44
CA SER A 80 22.17 -30.62 -20.15
C SER A 80 21.81 -29.25 -19.58
N SER A 81 20.67 -29.12 -18.89
CA SER A 81 20.27 -27.91 -18.16
C SER A 81 21.27 -27.51 -17.07
N ASN A 82 22.09 -28.46 -16.61
CA ASN A 82 23.14 -28.26 -15.60
C ASN A 82 24.49 -27.83 -16.21
N GLU A 83 24.60 -27.77 -17.54
CA GLU A 83 25.83 -27.37 -18.21
C GLU A 83 26.07 -25.84 -18.09
N PRO A 84 27.32 -25.39 -17.87
CA PRO A 84 27.64 -23.97 -17.81
C PRO A 84 27.19 -23.21 -19.07
N GLY A 85 26.36 -22.18 -18.86
CA GLY A 85 25.86 -21.29 -19.89
C GLY A 85 24.51 -21.67 -20.52
N ILE A 86 23.84 -22.75 -20.10
CA ILE A 86 22.46 -23.04 -20.56
C ILE A 86 21.40 -22.42 -19.64
N GLY A 87 21.68 -22.32 -18.34
CA GLY A 87 20.79 -21.68 -17.36
C GLY A 87 21.57 -20.82 -16.36
N PRO A 88 20.86 -20.13 -15.44
CA PRO A 88 19.44 -20.31 -15.09
C PRO A 88 18.41 -19.63 -16.02
N LEU A 89 18.80 -18.66 -16.85
CA LEU A 89 17.88 -17.89 -17.69
C LEU A 89 18.03 -18.23 -19.17
N MET A 90 17.00 -17.95 -19.97
CA MET A 90 17.07 -18.04 -21.44
C MET A 90 18.17 -17.14 -22.03
N ARG A 91 18.50 -16.03 -21.36
CA ARG A 91 19.64 -15.16 -21.66
C ARG A 91 20.99 -15.88 -21.63
N ASP A 92 21.18 -16.80 -20.69
CA ASP A 92 22.43 -17.56 -20.59
C ASP A 92 22.61 -18.44 -21.82
N THR A 93 21.55 -19.14 -22.24
CA THR A 93 21.54 -19.92 -23.48
C THR A 93 21.87 -19.04 -24.70
N LYS A 94 21.29 -17.84 -24.81
CA LYS A 94 21.63 -16.87 -25.88
C LYS A 94 23.12 -16.52 -25.85
N ASN A 95 23.66 -16.20 -24.68
CA ASN A 95 25.05 -15.81 -24.52
C ASN A 95 26.01 -16.95 -24.90
N LYS A 96 25.67 -18.20 -24.55
CA LYS A 96 26.42 -19.39 -24.98
C LYS A 96 26.40 -19.56 -26.49
N ILE A 97 25.24 -19.38 -27.14
CA ILE A 97 25.14 -19.39 -28.62
C ILE A 97 26.04 -18.31 -29.22
N CYS A 98 26.03 -17.10 -28.67
CA CYS A 98 26.81 -15.99 -29.22
C CYS A 98 28.32 -16.22 -29.05
N GLN A 99 28.77 -16.84 -27.95
CA GLN A 99 30.18 -17.17 -27.73
C GLN A 99 30.65 -18.32 -28.63
N ASP A 100 29.89 -19.41 -28.69
CA ASP A 100 30.30 -20.62 -29.43
C ASP A 100 30.20 -20.46 -30.95
N CYS A 101 29.38 -19.52 -31.43
CA CYS A 101 29.22 -19.21 -32.85
C CYS A 101 29.95 -17.92 -33.31
N ASP A 102 30.81 -17.33 -32.45
CA ASP A 102 31.62 -16.14 -32.73
C ASP A 102 30.79 -14.90 -33.12
N LEU A 103 29.59 -14.78 -32.55
CA LEU A 103 28.64 -13.69 -32.77
C LEU A 103 28.81 -12.59 -31.70
N VAL A 104 30.03 -12.09 -31.54
CA VAL A 104 30.42 -11.19 -30.44
C VAL A 104 29.58 -9.90 -30.39
N ALA A 105 29.15 -9.39 -31.55
CA ALA A 105 28.33 -8.18 -31.63
C ALA A 105 26.93 -8.32 -30.97
N LEU A 106 26.45 -9.56 -30.77
CA LEU A 106 25.13 -9.85 -30.20
C LEU A 106 25.20 -10.19 -28.71
N LEU A 107 26.39 -10.26 -28.11
CA LEU A 107 26.55 -10.50 -26.67
C LEU A 107 26.00 -9.35 -25.83
N GLU A 108 26.23 -8.10 -26.26
CA GLU A 108 25.78 -6.89 -25.54
C GLU A 108 24.42 -6.39 -26.05
N ASP A 109 23.91 -6.92 -27.17
CA ASP A 109 22.62 -6.55 -27.75
C ASP A 109 21.57 -7.65 -27.55
N ASP A 110 20.75 -7.49 -26.52
CA ASP A 110 19.64 -8.40 -26.19
C ASP A 110 18.42 -8.27 -27.10
N SER A 111 18.42 -7.28 -28.00
CA SER A 111 17.38 -7.12 -29.01
C SER A 111 17.74 -7.75 -30.36
N GLY A 112 19.00 -8.12 -30.58
CA GLY A 112 19.49 -8.59 -31.87
C GLY A 112 19.20 -10.07 -32.20
N MET A 113 18.97 -10.92 -31.18
CA MET A 113 18.73 -12.36 -31.35
C MET A 113 17.49 -12.82 -30.58
N GLU A 114 16.64 -13.61 -31.23
CA GLU A 114 15.44 -14.22 -30.66
C GLU A 114 15.64 -15.73 -30.46
N LEU A 115 15.11 -16.26 -29.35
CA LEU A 115 15.05 -17.69 -29.05
C LEU A 115 13.60 -18.17 -29.10
N LEU A 116 13.36 -19.22 -29.87
CA LEU A 116 12.03 -19.79 -30.09
C LEU A 116 11.94 -21.20 -29.48
N VAL A 117 10.89 -21.45 -28.71
CA VAL A 117 10.54 -22.78 -28.18
C VAL A 117 9.11 -23.08 -28.61
N ASN A 118 8.85 -24.22 -29.26
CA ASN A 118 7.53 -24.58 -29.78
C ASN A 118 6.88 -23.48 -30.68
N ASN A 119 7.67 -22.85 -31.56
CA ASN A 119 7.24 -21.73 -32.41
C ASN A 119 6.73 -20.49 -31.64
N LYS A 120 7.15 -20.33 -30.38
CA LYS A 120 6.90 -19.15 -29.56
C LYS A 120 8.21 -18.49 -29.22
N ILE A 121 8.31 -17.17 -29.38
CA ILE A 121 9.48 -16.40 -29.00
C ILE A 121 9.46 -16.25 -27.49
N ILE A 122 10.56 -16.61 -26.81
CA ILE A 122 10.64 -16.62 -25.36
C ILE A 122 11.48 -15.44 -24.88
N SER A 123 10.99 -14.70 -23.88
CA SER A 123 11.77 -13.65 -23.23
C SER A 123 13.05 -14.20 -22.61
N LEU A 124 14.15 -13.48 -22.79
CA LEU A 124 15.47 -13.85 -22.29
C LEU A 124 15.53 -13.85 -20.75
N ASP A 125 14.63 -13.11 -20.08
CA ASP A 125 14.55 -13.01 -18.62
C ASP A 125 13.83 -14.18 -17.95
N LEU A 126 13.27 -15.11 -18.73
CA LEU A 126 12.54 -16.24 -18.18
C LEU A 126 13.48 -17.37 -17.74
N PRO A 127 13.21 -18.03 -16.59
CA PRO A 127 13.95 -19.21 -16.17
C PRO A 127 13.77 -20.35 -17.17
N ILE A 128 14.87 -20.91 -17.68
CA ILE A 128 14.82 -21.97 -18.70
C ILE A 128 14.09 -23.23 -18.19
N ALA A 129 14.15 -23.51 -16.88
CA ALA A 129 13.44 -24.61 -16.24
C ALA A 129 11.91 -24.43 -16.28
N GLU A 130 11.42 -23.21 -16.10
CA GLU A 130 10.00 -22.91 -16.16
C GLU A 130 9.49 -22.92 -17.62
N VAL A 131 10.32 -22.47 -18.57
CA VAL A 131 10.03 -22.60 -20.01
C VAL A 131 9.92 -24.07 -20.41
N TYR A 132 10.83 -24.92 -19.91
CA TYR A 132 10.76 -26.37 -20.14
C TYR A 132 9.44 -26.96 -19.62
N LYS A 133 9.11 -26.72 -18.34
CA LYS A 133 7.90 -27.25 -17.71
C LYS A 133 6.61 -26.74 -18.36
N LYS A 134 6.51 -25.43 -18.59
CA LYS A 134 5.23 -24.78 -18.95
C LYS A 134 5.02 -24.63 -20.46
N VAL A 135 6.10 -24.57 -21.26
CA VAL A 135 6.01 -24.36 -22.73
C VAL A 135 6.33 -25.61 -23.51
N TRP A 136 7.28 -26.44 -23.05
CA TRP A 136 7.76 -27.62 -23.79
C TRP A 136 7.07 -28.94 -23.37
N CYS A 137 7.07 -29.26 -22.08
CA CYS A 137 6.50 -30.52 -21.55
C CYS A 137 5.03 -30.77 -21.93
N PRO A 138 4.12 -29.78 -22.03
CA PRO A 138 2.72 -30.06 -22.37
C PRO A 138 2.52 -30.75 -23.71
N THR A 139 3.47 -30.65 -24.64
CA THR A 139 3.38 -31.26 -25.97
C THR A 139 4.49 -32.27 -26.27
N ASN A 140 5.64 -32.21 -25.59
CA ASN A 140 6.85 -32.97 -25.94
C ASN A 140 7.56 -33.57 -24.71
N GLU A 141 6.77 -34.07 -23.75
CA GLU A 141 7.30 -34.69 -22.52
C GLU A 141 8.30 -35.82 -22.83
N GLY A 142 9.49 -35.77 -22.20
CA GLY A 142 10.56 -36.76 -22.38
C GLY A 142 11.51 -36.51 -23.57
N GLU A 143 11.26 -35.50 -24.41
CA GLU A 143 12.17 -35.12 -25.49
C GLU A 143 13.06 -33.92 -25.11
N PRO A 144 14.30 -33.82 -25.65
CA PRO A 144 15.14 -32.63 -25.47
C PRO A 144 14.46 -31.37 -26.01
N MET A 145 14.42 -30.31 -25.20
CA MET A 145 13.81 -29.04 -25.55
C MET A 145 14.50 -28.39 -26.73
N ARG A 146 13.77 -28.25 -27.84
CA ARG A 146 14.31 -27.62 -29.05
C ARG A 146 14.15 -26.11 -28.96
N ILE A 147 15.29 -25.42 -28.94
CA ILE A 147 15.38 -23.95 -29.00
C ILE A 147 15.94 -23.55 -30.36
N ILE A 148 15.15 -22.81 -31.13
CA ILE A 148 15.53 -22.28 -32.44
C ILE A 148 15.99 -20.84 -32.25
N TYR A 149 17.21 -20.49 -32.69
CA TYR A 149 17.73 -19.13 -32.60
C TYR A 149 17.83 -18.45 -33.97
N ARG A 150 17.48 -17.16 -34.01
CA ARG A 150 17.49 -16.33 -35.24
C ARG A 150 17.75 -14.85 -34.95
N MET A 151 18.14 -14.10 -35.97
CA MET A 151 18.27 -12.64 -35.87
C MET A 151 16.90 -11.97 -35.95
N ARG A 152 16.69 -10.98 -35.09
CA ARG A 152 15.48 -10.19 -35.07
C ARG A 152 15.39 -9.28 -36.31
N GLY A 153 14.23 -9.25 -36.96
CA GLY A 153 13.92 -8.28 -38.03
C GLY A 153 14.49 -8.58 -39.42
N LEU A 154 15.20 -9.69 -39.64
CA LEU A 154 15.74 -10.06 -40.97
C LEU A 154 14.66 -10.45 -41.99
N LEU A 155 13.53 -11.02 -41.53
CA LEU A 155 12.46 -11.56 -42.38
C LEU A 155 11.15 -10.75 -42.29
N GLY A 156 11.20 -9.57 -41.67
CA GLY A 156 10.02 -8.75 -41.36
C GLY A 156 9.62 -8.85 -39.88
N ASP A 157 8.42 -8.36 -39.56
CA ASP A 157 7.88 -8.38 -38.20
C ASP A 157 7.62 -9.81 -37.72
N ALA A 158 7.95 -10.11 -36.45
CA ALA A 158 7.69 -11.41 -35.85
C ALA A 158 6.18 -11.69 -35.80
N THR A 159 5.77 -12.85 -36.33
CA THR A 159 4.35 -13.28 -36.35
C THR A 159 4.05 -14.35 -35.28
N GLU A 160 5.11 -14.86 -34.66
CA GLU A 160 5.08 -15.84 -33.58
C GLU A 160 4.69 -15.20 -32.25
N GLU A 161 4.03 -15.97 -31.39
CA GLU A 161 3.60 -15.53 -30.06
C GLU A 161 4.84 -15.25 -29.17
N PHE A 162 4.89 -14.07 -28.52
CA PHE A 162 5.97 -13.70 -27.61
C PHE A 162 5.56 -13.93 -26.15
N ILE A 163 6.30 -14.77 -25.43
CA ILE A 163 6.08 -15.10 -24.02
C ILE A 163 6.99 -14.23 -23.15
N GLU A 164 6.41 -13.21 -22.51
CA GLU A 164 7.09 -12.30 -21.57
C GLU A 164 7.02 -12.78 -20.11
N SER A 165 6.01 -13.58 -19.76
CA SER A 165 5.80 -14.13 -18.41
C SER A 165 5.19 -15.53 -18.49
N LEU A 166 5.51 -16.40 -17.53
CA LEU A 166 5.06 -17.80 -17.47
C LEU A 166 3.94 -18.01 -16.44
N ASP A 167 3.35 -16.92 -15.92
CA ASP A 167 2.32 -16.97 -14.90
C ASP A 167 0.93 -17.00 -15.55
N SER A 168 0.41 -18.22 -15.69
CA SER A 168 -1.00 -18.49 -15.90
C SER A 168 -1.61 -18.99 -14.60
N THR A 169 -1.83 -18.10 -13.63
CA THR A 169 -2.94 -18.11 -12.66
C THR A 169 -2.86 -16.82 -11.83
N THR A 170 -4.04 -16.29 -11.57
CA THR A 170 -4.41 -15.11 -10.80
C THR A 170 -3.69 -14.96 -9.45
N ASP A 171 -2.97 -13.84 -9.23
CA ASP A 171 -2.74 -13.26 -7.89
C ASP A 171 -4.06 -12.66 -7.34
N GLU A 172 -5.12 -13.47 -7.30
CA GLU A 172 -6.18 -13.27 -6.30
C GLU A 172 -5.61 -13.90 -5.03
N GLU A 173 -5.66 -13.21 -3.88
CA GLU A 173 -5.36 -13.84 -2.59
C GLU A 173 -6.27 -15.06 -2.44
N GLU A 174 -5.78 -16.25 -2.76
CA GLU A 174 -6.54 -17.48 -2.64
C GLU A 174 -6.93 -17.65 -1.17
N ASP A 175 -8.23 -17.84 -0.91
CA ASP A 175 -8.74 -18.06 0.44
C ASP A 175 -8.06 -19.29 1.06
N GLU A 176 -7.19 -19.08 2.06
CA GLU A 176 -6.46 -20.14 2.73
C GLU A 176 -7.41 -21.21 3.29
N GLU A 177 -8.65 -20.86 3.68
CA GLU A 177 -9.61 -21.85 4.17
C GLU A 177 -10.11 -22.78 3.05
N GLU A 178 -10.21 -22.30 1.80
CA GLU A 178 -10.55 -23.10 0.63
C GLU A 178 -9.38 -23.95 0.13
N VAL A 179 -8.16 -23.40 0.12
CA VAL A 179 -6.93 -24.13 -0.28
C VAL A 179 -6.71 -25.31 0.67
N TYR A 180 -6.83 -25.09 1.97
CA TYR A 180 -6.57 -26.11 2.99
C TYR A 180 -7.83 -26.90 3.44
N LYS A 181 -8.97 -26.78 2.75
CA LYS A 181 -10.25 -27.38 3.18
C LYS A 181 -10.21 -28.88 3.46
N MET A 182 -9.33 -29.62 2.80
CA MET A 182 -9.11 -31.06 3.06
C MET A 182 -8.62 -31.33 4.48
N ALA A 183 -7.91 -30.39 5.11
CA ALA A 183 -7.48 -30.50 6.50
C ALA A 183 -8.67 -30.52 7.48
N GLY A 184 -9.87 -30.05 7.10
CA GLY A 184 -11.06 -30.07 7.96
C GLY A 184 -11.52 -31.48 8.37
N VAL A 185 -11.09 -32.53 7.65
CA VAL A 185 -11.33 -33.94 8.00
C VAL A 185 -10.69 -34.32 9.32
N MET A 186 -9.59 -33.66 9.68
CA MET A 186 -8.77 -34.00 10.85
C MET A 186 -9.54 -33.84 12.16
N ALA A 187 -10.45 -32.87 12.25
CA ALA A 187 -11.36 -32.72 13.39
C ALA A 187 -12.43 -33.83 13.45
N GLN A 188 -12.84 -34.40 12.32
CA GLN A 188 -13.93 -35.39 12.25
C GLN A 188 -13.44 -36.83 12.51
N CYS A 189 -12.23 -37.17 12.07
CA CYS A 189 -11.67 -38.51 12.17
C CYS A 189 -10.86 -38.76 13.47
N GLY A 190 -10.84 -37.81 14.40
CA GLY A 190 -9.98 -37.87 15.59
C GLY A 190 -8.50 -37.76 15.24
N GLY A 191 -8.16 -37.08 14.15
CA GLY A 191 -6.80 -36.89 13.64
C GLY A 191 -6.01 -35.93 14.50
N LEU A 192 -6.63 -34.85 14.97
CA LEU A 192 -6.00 -33.85 15.84
C LEU A 192 -5.58 -34.46 17.18
N GLU A 193 -6.41 -35.30 17.79
CA GLU A 193 -6.14 -36.06 19.01
C GLU A 193 -4.97 -37.04 18.80
N CYS A 194 -4.95 -37.73 17.66
CA CYS A 194 -3.86 -38.62 17.29
C CYS A 194 -2.52 -37.86 17.20
N MET A 195 -2.53 -36.72 16.51
CA MET A 195 -1.36 -35.86 16.35
C MET A 195 -0.87 -35.31 17.69
N LEU A 196 -1.76 -34.81 18.56
CA LEU A 196 -1.39 -34.32 19.89
C LEU A 196 -0.80 -35.42 20.78
N ASN A 197 -1.40 -36.62 20.79
CA ASN A 197 -0.88 -37.76 21.54
C ASN A 197 0.50 -38.18 21.06
N ARG A 198 0.73 -38.17 19.73
CA ARG A 198 2.04 -38.45 19.15
C ARG A 198 3.07 -37.39 19.51
N LEU A 199 2.67 -36.12 19.45
CA LEU A 199 3.53 -34.99 19.77
C LEU A 199 3.97 -35.04 21.25
N ALA A 200 3.03 -35.33 22.16
CA ALA A 200 3.30 -35.50 23.60
C ALA A 200 4.17 -36.73 23.92
N GLY A 201 4.16 -37.76 23.06
CA GLY A 201 4.96 -38.97 23.23
C GLY A 201 6.46 -38.77 22.96
N ILE A 202 6.86 -37.68 22.30
CA ILE A 202 8.25 -37.43 21.91
C ILE A 202 9.01 -36.86 23.11
N LYS A 203 9.93 -37.67 23.66
CA LYS A 203 10.79 -37.27 24.79
C LYS A 203 12.21 -36.92 24.39
N ASP A 204 12.70 -37.50 23.29
CA ASP A 204 14.05 -37.25 22.75
C ASP A 204 13.91 -36.43 21.46
N PHE A 205 14.37 -35.18 21.52
CA PHE A 205 14.31 -34.25 20.38
C PHE A 205 15.07 -34.77 19.16
N LYS A 206 16.25 -35.36 19.34
CA LYS A 206 17.11 -35.79 18.22
C LYS A 206 16.51 -36.98 17.50
N GLN A 207 15.98 -37.95 18.24
CA GLN A 207 15.35 -39.14 17.65
C GLN A 207 13.97 -38.85 17.06
N GLY A 208 13.21 -37.95 17.68
CA GLY A 208 11.87 -37.57 17.25
C GLY A 208 11.80 -36.42 16.24
N ARG A 209 12.93 -35.79 15.88
CA ARG A 209 12.97 -34.56 15.06
C ARG A 209 12.16 -34.63 13.78
N HIS A 210 12.29 -35.71 13.02
CA HIS A 210 11.60 -35.86 11.74
C HIS A 210 10.07 -35.96 11.93
N LEU A 211 9.64 -36.72 12.95
CA LEU A 211 8.23 -36.80 13.33
C LEU A 211 7.70 -35.45 13.84
N LEU A 212 8.48 -34.70 14.63
CA LEU A 212 8.15 -33.33 15.05
C LEU A 212 7.90 -32.42 13.84
N THR A 213 8.82 -32.38 12.89
CA THR A 213 8.72 -31.54 11.69
C THR A 213 7.46 -31.86 10.88
N VAL A 214 7.18 -33.13 10.63
CA VAL A 214 6.01 -33.53 9.83
C VAL A 214 4.70 -33.27 10.58
N LEU A 215 4.64 -33.54 11.88
CA LEU A 215 3.47 -33.24 12.70
C LEU A 215 3.17 -31.73 12.74
N LEU A 216 4.18 -30.89 12.93
CA LEU A 216 4.01 -29.44 12.97
C LEU A 216 3.65 -28.87 11.59
N LYS A 217 4.22 -29.42 10.50
CA LYS A 217 3.78 -29.11 9.13
C LYS A 217 2.30 -29.42 8.95
N LEU A 218 1.85 -30.60 9.36
CA LEU A 218 0.44 -30.97 9.28
C LEU A 218 -0.45 -30.09 10.18
N PHE A 219 0.00 -29.75 11.40
CA PHE A 219 -0.70 -28.79 12.27
C PHE A 219 -0.82 -27.42 11.62
N SER A 220 0.23 -26.95 10.94
CA SER A 220 0.21 -25.65 10.25
C SER A 220 -0.86 -25.59 9.16
N TYR A 221 -1.14 -26.71 8.47
CA TYR A 221 -2.27 -26.82 7.53
C TYR A 221 -3.60 -26.88 8.27
N CYS A 222 -3.66 -27.66 9.36
CA CYS A 222 -4.90 -27.83 10.13
C CYS A 222 -5.41 -26.52 10.71
N VAL A 223 -4.54 -25.67 11.26
CA VAL A 223 -4.96 -24.40 11.89
C VAL A 223 -5.45 -23.35 10.89
N LYS A 224 -5.20 -23.51 9.58
CA LYS A 224 -5.78 -22.64 8.54
C LYS A 224 -7.30 -22.81 8.41
N VAL A 225 -7.84 -23.96 8.80
CA VAL A 225 -9.28 -24.27 8.72
C VAL A 225 -9.98 -24.04 10.07
N LYS A 226 -11.10 -23.30 10.07
CA LYS A 226 -11.80 -22.88 11.29
C LYS A 226 -12.30 -24.04 12.16
N ILE A 227 -12.87 -25.09 11.55
CA ILE A 227 -13.41 -26.25 12.30
C ILE A 227 -12.34 -26.94 13.14
N ASN A 228 -11.09 -26.98 12.65
CA ASN A 228 -9.97 -27.57 13.38
C ASN A 228 -9.53 -26.66 14.53
N ARG A 229 -9.47 -25.33 14.32
CA ARG A 229 -9.17 -24.38 15.40
C ARG A 229 -10.16 -24.52 16.54
N GLN A 230 -11.46 -24.55 16.25
CA GLN A 230 -12.52 -24.73 17.25
C GLN A 230 -12.43 -26.05 18.01
N GLN A 231 -11.96 -27.12 17.36
CA GLN A 231 -11.69 -28.39 18.04
C GLN A 231 -10.47 -28.28 18.96
N LEU A 232 -9.37 -27.68 18.50
CA LEU A 232 -8.11 -27.55 19.25
C LEU A 232 -8.21 -26.66 20.51
N VAL A 233 -9.16 -25.72 20.54
CA VAL A 233 -9.42 -24.85 21.69
C VAL A 233 -10.08 -25.60 22.86
N ARG A 234 -10.71 -26.75 22.61
CA ARG A 234 -11.43 -27.50 23.64
C ARG A 234 -10.51 -27.97 24.78
N PRO A 235 -10.88 -27.77 26.05
CA PRO A 235 -10.04 -28.17 27.20
C PRO A 235 -9.63 -29.65 27.20
N GLU A 236 -10.50 -30.53 26.70
CA GLU A 236 -10.26 -31.98 26.65
C GLU A 236 -9.09 -32.36 25.72
N MET A 237 -8.73 -31.49 24.78
CA MET A 237 -7.62 -31.72 23.84
C MET A 237 -6.24 -31.52 24.49
N ASN A 238 -6.17 -30.77 25.60
CA ASN A 238 -4.91 -30.41 26.27
C ASN A 238 -3.85 -29.79 25.32
N THR A 239 -4.29 -29.15 24.23
CA THR A 239 -3.45 -28.67 23.12
C THR A 239 -2.32 -27.77 23.60
N LEU A 240 -2.64 -26.80 24.45
CA LEU A 240 -1.68 -25.79 24.90
C LEU A 240 -0.51 -26.41 25.66
N ASN A 241 -0.79 -27.33 26.60
CA ASN A 241 0.24 -27.99 27.40
C ASN A 241 1.15 -28.87 26.54
N VAL A 242 0.59 -29.56 25.54
CA VAL A 242 1.38 -30.36 24.59
C VAL A 242 2.31 -29.45 23.78
N MET A 243 1.78 -28.37 23.20
CA MET A 243 2.58 -27.42 22.42
C MET A 243 3.67 -26.74 23.26
N LEU A 244 3.36 -26.35 24.50
CA LEU A 244 4.35 -25.81 25.44
C LEU A 244 5.43 -26.83 25.81
N GLY A 245 5.06 -28.09 26.01
CA GLY A 245 6.02 -29.18 26.23
C GLY A 245 6.96 -29.35 25.03
N THR A 246 6.42 -29.32 23.81
CA THR A 246 7.21 -29.37 22.57
C THR A 246 8.12 -28.17 22.41
N LEU A 247 7.62 -26.95 22.70
CA LEU A 247 8.41 -25.73 22.69
C LEU A 247 9.58 -25.84 23.66
N ASN A 248 9.32 -26.26 24.91
CA ASN A 248 10.37 -26.43 25.90
C ASN A 248 11.42 -27.47 25.46
N LEU A 249 10.99 -28.59 24.88
CA LEU A 249 11.89 -29.61 24.34
C LEU A 249 12.79 -29.03 23.22
N ALA A 250 12.24 -28.21 22.33
CA ALA A 250 12.98 -27.56 21.26
C ALA A 250 13.96 -26.49 21.78
N LEU A 251 13.54 -25.68 22.76
CA LEU A 251 14.39 -24.67 23.40
C LEU A 251 15.57 -25.31 24.15
N VAL A 252 15.33 -26.41 24.89
CA VAL A 252 16.38 -27.14 25.61
C VAL A 252 17.37 -27.78 24.63
N ALA A 253 16.88 -28.43 23.57
CA ALA A 253 17.75 -29.07 22.58
C ALA A 253 18.71 -28.07 21.89
N GLU A 254 18.23 -26.86 21.64
CA GLU A 254 19.01 -25.80 21.00
C GLU A 254 20.00 -25.13 21.97
N GLN A 255 19.67 -25.09 23.26
CA GLN A 255 20.62 -24.70 24.31
C GLN A 255 21.77 -25.71 24.45
N GLU A 256 21.50 -27.00 24.28
CA GLU A 256 22.52 -28.06 24.29
C GLU A 256 23.38 -28.07 23.02
N SER A 257 22.82 -27.72 21.86
CA SER A 257 23.50 -27.73 20.57
C SER A 257 22.89 -26.74 19.57
N LYS A 258 23.70 -25.77 19.11
CA LYS A 258 23.28 -24.74 18.14
C LYS A 258 22.85 -25.25 16.76
N ASP A 259 23.23 -26.47 16.38
CA ASP A 259 22.83 -27.08 15.10
C ASP A 259 21.73 -28.16 15.28
N SER A 260 21.02 -28.15 16.42
CA SER A 260 20.03 -29.19 16.70
C SER A 260 18.79 -29.06 15.79
N GLY A 261 18.51 -27.85 15.30
CA GLY A 261 17.30 -27.51 14.53
C GLY A 261 16.12 -27.15 15.43
N GLY A 262 16.34 -26.98 16.73
CA GLY A 262 15.34 -26.59 17.72
C GLY A 262 14.75 -25.21 17.45
N ALA A 263 15.53 -24.28 16.91
CA ALA A 263 15.06 -22.94 16.58
C ALA A 263 13.87 -22.95 15.58
N SER A 264 13.99 -23.71 14.48
CA SER A 264 12.92 -23.82 13.47
C SER A 264 11.66 -24.47 14.03
N ILE A 265 11.83 -25.50 14.87
CA ILE A 265 10.71 -26.16 15.55
C ILE A 265 10.02 -25.21 16.53
N ALA A 266 10.79 -24.47 17.33
CA ALA A 266 10.25 -23.48 18.27
C ALA A 266 9.43 -22.40 17.54
N GLU A 267 9.93 -21.89 16.41
CA GLU A 267 9.21 -20.90 15.60
C GLU A 267 7.88 -21.44 15.04
N GLN A 268 7.88 -22.66 14.50
CA GLN A 268 6.65 -23.30 14.02
C GLN A 268 5.63 -23.49 15.15
N VAL A 269 6.07 -23.96 16.32
CA VAL A 269 5.20 -24.15 17.49
C VAL A 269 4.59 -22.83 17.94
N LEU A 270 5.39 -21.76 18.05
CA LEU A 270 4.91 -20.44 18.44
C LEU A 270 3.87 -19.90 17.45
N SER A 271 4.11 -20.05 16.14
CA SER A 271 3.16 -19.63 15.09
C SER A 271 1.81 -20.37 15.19
N ILE A 272 1.86 -21.70 15.37
CA ILE A 272 0.64 -22.53 15.54
C ILE A 272 -0.11 -22.14 16.82
N MET A 273 0.62 -21.94 17.93
CA MET A 273 0.04 -21.53 19.21
C MET A 273 -0.63 -20.15 19.13
N GLU A 274 0.00 -19.18 18.45
CA GLU A 274 -0.56 -17.83 18.28
C GLU A 274 -1.95 -17.90 17.63
N ILE A 275 -2.10 -18.67 16.55
CA ILE A 275 -3.39 -18.84 15.84
C ILE A 275 -4.44 -19.51 16.74
N ILE A 276 -4.08 -20.55 17.49
CA ILE A 276 -5.01 -21.27 18.37
C ILE A 276 -5.44 -20.39 19.55
N LEU A 277 -4.50 -19.66 20.16
CA LEU A 277 -4.78 -18.75 21.27
C LEU A 277 -5.61 -17.55 20.82
N ASP A 278 -5.41 -17.05 19.60
CA ASP A 278 -6.26 -16.01 19.01
C ASP A 278 -7.71 -16.50 18.84
N GLU A 279 -7.94 -17.71 18.31
CA GLU A 279 -9.29 -18.29 18.21
C GLU A 279 -9.93 -18.47 19.60
N ALA A 280 -9.17 -18.99 20.58
CA ALA A 280 -9.65 -19.18 21.95
C ALA A 280 -10.10 -17.87 22.62
N ASN A 281 -9.51 -16.74 22.22
CA ASN A 281 -9.78 -15.43 22.80
C ASN A 281 -10.72 -14.55 21.94
N ALA A 282 -11.12 -15.02 20.77
CA ALA A 282 -12.07 -14.34 19.87
C ALA A 282 -13.52 -14.74 20.15
N GLU A 283 -13.80 -15.91 20.73
CA GLU A 283 -15.16 -16.32 21.07
C GLU A 283 -15.71 -15.48 22.23
N THR A 284 -16.67 -14.62 21.92
CA THR A 284 -17.47 -13.87 22.91
C THR A 284 -18.11 -14.83 23.89
N VAL A 285 -17.94 -14.54 25.18
CA VAL A 285 -18.60 -15.18 26.33
C VAL A 285 -20.11 -15.29 26.05
N SER A 286 -20.54 -16.43 25.51
CA SER A 286 -21.94 -16.84 25.55
C SER A 286 -22.14 -17.48 26.92
N GLU A 287 -23.15 -17.01 27.67
CA GLU A 287 -23.39 -17.37 29.08
C GLU A 287 -23.56 -18.88 29.34
N ASP A 288 -23.66 -19.71 28.30
CA ASP A 288 -23.85 -21.17 28.36
C ASP A 288 -22.58 -22.02 28.09
N LYS A 289 -21.41 -21.42 27.84
CA LYS A 289 -20.13 -22.17 27.69
C LYS A 289 -19.07 -21.62 28.64
N GLY A 290 -18.92 -22.27 29.79
CA GLY A 290 -17.89 -21.94 30.78
C GLY A 290 -16.49 -21.88 30.16
N ASN A 291 -15.73 -20.84 30.53
CA ASN A 291 -14.32 -20.57 30.25
C ASN A 291 -13.61 -21.57 29.31
N LEU A 292 -13.70 -21.35 27.99
CA LEU A 292 -12.82 -21.97 26.98
C LEU A 292 -11.38 -21.39 27.00
N LEU A 293 -11.01 -20.69 28.07
CA LEU A 293 -9.72 -20.03 28.19
C LEU A 293 -8.63 -21.07 28.37
N LEU A 294 -7.81 -21.23 27.34
CA LEU A 294 -6.55 -21.96 27.42
C LEU A 294 -5.54 -21.14 28.23
N THR A 295 -5.57 -21.26 29.55
CA THR A 295 -4.56 -20.67 30.43
C THR A 295 -3.51 -21.74 30.74
N GLY A 296 -2.23 -21.48 30.41
CA GLY A 296 -1.14 -22.36 30.80
C GLY A 296 -0.93 -22.33 32.31
N ASP A 297 -0.28 -23.35 32.88
CA ASP A 297 -0.04 -23.40 34.34
C ASP A 297 0.84 -22.23 34.82
N LYS A 298 0.74 -21.89 36.11
CA LYS A 298 1.52 -20.80 36.72
C LYS A 298 3.03 -21.01 36.53
N GLU A 299 3.48 -22.24 36.71
CA GLU A 299 4.87 -22.64 36.52
C GLU A 299 5.34 -22.47 35.06
N GLN A 300 4.45 -22.68 34.09
CA GLN A 300 4.76 -22.52 32.66
C GLN A 300 4.89 -21.05 32.27
N LEU A 301 4.01 -20.18 32.78
CA LEU A 301 4.13 -18.73 32.56
C LEU A 301 5.45 -18.20 33.13
N VAL A 302 5.81 -18.60 34.36
CA VAL A 302 7.08 -18.21 34.98
C VAL A 302 8.27 -18.75 34.18
N MET A 303 8.21 -20.01 33.74
CA MET A 303 9.24 -20.62 32.91
C MET A 303 9.46 -19.84 31.61
N LEU A 304 8.41 -19.46 30.89
CA LEU A 304 8.54 -18.68 29.64
C LEU A 304 9.08 -17.27 29.89
N LEU A 305 8.66 -16.63 30.99
CA LEU A 305 9.22 -15.34 31.41
C LEU A 305 10.72 -15.44 31.72
N ASP A 306 11.17 -16.58 32.26
CA ASP A 306 12.59 -16.85 32.47
C ASP A 306 13.32 -17.19 31.16
N GLN A 307 12.67 -17.83 30.19
CA GLN A 307 13.25 -18.10 28.87
C GLN A 307 13.61 -16.83 28.09
N ILE A 308 12.90 -15.71 28.29
CA ILE A 308 13.26 -14.38 27.73
C ILE A 308 14.69 -13.97 28.13
N ASN A 309 15.19 -14.46 29.26
CA ASN A 309 16.54 -14.14 29.75
C ASN A 309 17.65 -15.03 29.18
N THR A 310 17.29 -16.10 28.48
CA THR A 310 18.29 -16.99 27.93
C THR A 310 19.00 -16.34 26.74
N GLN A 311 20.31 -16.52 26.66
CA GLN A 311 21.12 -16.00 25.55
C GLN A 311 20.59 -16.48 24.20
N PHE A 312 20.06 -17.71 24.15
CA PHE A 312 19.49 -18.30 22.95
C PHE A 312 18.29 -17.49 22.43
N VAL A 313 17.27 -17.28 23.27
CA VAL A 313 16.05 -16.54 22.87
C VAL A 313 16.40 -15.10 22.50
N ARG A 314 17.29 -14.45 23.26
CA ARG A 314 17.74 -13.08 22.96
C ARG A 314 18.50 -12.96 21.63
N SER A 315 19.17 -14.03 21.20
CA SER A 315 19.91 -14.06 19.93
C SER A 315 19.02 -14.42 18.74
N ASN A 316 17.77 -14.84 18.96
CA ASN A 316 16.81 -15.25 17.93
C ASN A 316 15.56 -14.34 17.97
N PRO A 317 15.52 -13.26 17.17
CA PRO A 317 14.44 -12.29 17.21
C PRO A 317 13.05 -12.88 16.91
N SER A 318 12.92 -13.85 16.00
CA SER A 318 11.64 -14.49 15.64
C SER A 318 11.01 -15.19 16.86
N ILE A 319 11.80 -16.01 17.55
CA ILE A 319 11.38 -16.73 18.76
C ILE A 319 11.03 -15.77 19.89
N LEU A 320 11.85 -14.75 20.14
CA LEU A 320 11.57 -13.74 21.16
C LEU A 320 10.24 -13.02 20.87
N GLN A 321 9.98 -12.64 19.62
CA GLN A 321 8.71 -12.00 19.25
C GLN A 321 7.51 -12.94 19.43
N GLY A 322 7.62 -14.20 18.99
CA GLY A 322 6.55 -15.19 19.18
C GLY A 322 6.23 -15.41 20.67
N LEU A 323 7.26 -15.49 21.53
CA LEU A 323 7.08 -15.57 22.98
C LEU A 323 6.35 -14.34 23.56
N LEU A 324 6.77 -13.13 23.18
CA LEU A 324 6.16 -11.89 23.66
C LEU A 324 4.69 -11.74 23.24
N ARG A 325 4.30 -12.32 22.10
CA ARG A 325 2.90 -12.37 21.66
C ARG A 325 2.08 -13.37 22.46
N ILE A 326 2.61 -14.55 22.77
CA ILE A 326 1.89 -15.62 23.47
C ILE A 326 1.74 -15.35 24.97
N ILE A 327 2.77 -14.78 25.63
CA ILE A 327 2.80 -14.59 27.09
C ILE A 327 1.56 -13.90 27.66
N PRO A 328 1.03 -12.81 27.08
CA PRO A 328 -0.22 -12.20 27.54
C PRO A 328 -1.39 -13.18 27.56
N TYR A 329 -1.58 -13.99 26.51
CA TYR A 329 -2.68 -14.96 26.42
C TYR A 329 -2.65 -16.00 27.54
N LEU A 330 -1.46 -16.44 27.95
CA LEU A 330 -1.31 -17.39 29.05
C LEU A 330 -1.75 -16.83 30.40
N SER A 331 -1.84 -15.51 30.53
CA SER A 331 -2.33 -14.83 31.72
C SER A 331 -3.81 -14.45 31.67
N PHE A 332 -4.45 -14.52 30.50
CA PHE A 332 -5.81 -14.04 30.29
C PHE A 332 -6.86 -14.81 31.11
N GLY A 333 -7.82 -14.07 31.68
CA GLY A 333 -8.87 -14.61 32.56
C GLY A 333 -8.44 -15.05 33.96
N GLU A 334 -7.15 -15.02 34.30
CA GLU A 334 -6.64 -15.33 35.64
C GLU A 334 -5.86 -14.16 36.24
N VAL A 335 -6.50 -13.45 37.18
CA VAL A 335 -5.96 -12.24 37.81
C VAL A 335 -4.60 -12.48 38.48
N GLU A 336 -4.39 -13.63 39.13
CA GLU A 336 -3.11 -13.96 39.76
C GLU A 336 -1.97 -14.08 38.72
N LYS A 337 -2.23 -14.69 37.56
CA LYS A 337 -1.25 -14.82 36.47
C LYS A 337 -0.94 -13.46 35.81
N MET A 338 -1.97 -12.63 35.61
CA MET A 338 -1.78 -11.26 35.14
C MET A 338 -0.92 -10.44 36.13
N GLN A 339 -1.16 -10.60 37.43
CA GLN A 339 -0.35 -9.94 38.47
C GLN A 339 1.11 -10.37 38.40
N ILE A 340 1.40 -11.66 38.29
CA ILE A 340 2.77 -12.18 38.16
C ILE A 340 3.47 -11.57 36.94
N LEU A 341 2.77 -11.50 35.79
CA LEU A 341 3.30 -10.88 34.58
C LEU A 341 3.68 -9.41 34.81
N VAL A 342 2.77 -8.61 35.36
CA VAL A 342 3.02 -7.17 35.58
C VAL A 342 4.07 -6.93 36.67
N GLU A 343 4.05 -7.71 37.76
CA GLU A 343 5.05 -7.65 38.83
C GLU A 343 6.46 -7.96 38.33
N ARG A 344 6.61 -8.84 37.32
CA ARG A 344 7.91 -9.16 36.73
C ARG A 344 8.53 -7.97 36.02
N PHE A 345 7.74 -7.14 35.35
CA PHE A 345 8.21 -5.97 34.59
C PHE A 345 8.22 -4.66 35.39
N LYS A 346 7.45 -4.58 36.48
CA LYS A 346 7.33 -3.38 37.34
C LYS A 346 8.68 -2.79 37.81
N PRO A 347 9.69 -3.58 38.23
CA PRO A 347 10.98 -3.03 38.69
C PRO A 347 11.72 -2.21 37.62
N TYR A 348 11.51 -2.51 36.34
CA TYR A 348 12.15 -1.85 35.21
C TYR A 348 11.41 -0.57 34.78
N CYS A 349 10.20 -0.34 35.27
CA CYS A 349 9.40 0.86 34.98
C CYS A 349 9.70 2.03 35.93
N SER A 350 10.88 2.03 36.56
CA SER A 350 11.40 3.16 37.33
C SER A 350 12.25 4.05 36.42
N PHE A 351 11.59 4.92 35.65
CA PHE A 351 12.23 5.70 34.59
C PHE A 351 13.30 6.69 35.09
N ASP A 352 13.09 7.28 36.27
CA ASP A 352 14.10 8.13 36.93
C ASP A 352 15.39 7.34 37.19
N LYS A 353 15.27 6.13 37.75
CA LYS A 353 16.41 5.25 38.02
C LYS A 353 17.07 4.78 36.73
N TYR A 354 16.27 4.46 35.71
CA TYR A 354 16.75 4.01 34.41
C TYR A 354 17.63 5.07 33.71
N ASP A 355 17.26 6.34 33.81
CA ASP A 355 18.06 7.44 33.27
C ASP A 355 19.40 7.62 33.98
N GLU A 356 19.47 7.31 35.28
CA GLU A 356 20.69 7.43 36.08
C GLU A 356 21.62 6.23 35.88
N GLU A 357 21.05 5.02 35.98
CA GLU A 357 21.78 3.75 35.92
C GLU A 357 20.91 2.68 35.26
N HIS A 358 21.37 2.17 34.11
CA HIS A 358 20.78 1.01 33.45
C HIS A 358 21.85 0.12 32.84
N ASN A 359 21.54 -1.18 32.75
CA ASN A 359 22.36 -2.15 32.02
C ASN A 359 21.65 -2.60 30.72
N ALA A 360 22.34 -3.43 29.93
CA ALA A 360 21.79 -3.94 28.67
C ALA A 360 20.53 -4.79 28.87
N ASP A 361 20.42 -5.50 29.99
CA ASP A 361 19.25 -6.33 30.32
C ASP A 361 18.04 -5.44 30.62
N ASP A 362 18.21 -4.37 31.42
CA ASP A 362 17.14 -3.43 31.74
C ASP A 362 16.50 -2.84 30.47
N LYS A 363 17.34 -2.52 29.47
CA LYS A 363 16.90 -2.04 28.15
C LYS A 363 16.07 -3.10 27.42
N VAL A 364 16.54 -4.36 27.40
CA VAL A 364 15.81 -5.46 26.74
C VAL A 364 14.47 -5.71 27.42
N PHE A 365 14.43 -5.74 28.75
CA PHE A 365 13.19 -5.95 29.50
C PHE A 365 12.16 -4.85 29.27
N LEU A 366 12.61 -3.59 29.28
CA LEU A 366 11.71 -2.46 29.04
C LEU A 366 11.19 -2.46 27.58
N ASP A 367 12.03 -2.85 26.62
CA ASP A 367 11.62 -3.06 25.22
C ASP A 367 10.60 -4.20 25.07
N CYS A 368 10.84 -5.34 25.74
CA CYS A 368 9.91 -6.47 25.81
C CYS A 368 8.56 -6.04 26.39
N PHE A 369 8.56 -5.25 27.46
CA PHE A 369 7.33 -4.78 28.09
C PHE A 369 6.56 -3.81 27.19
N CYS A 370 7.26 -2.91 26.47
CA CYS A 370 6.62 -2.06 25.47
C CYS A 370 5.97 -2.87 24.34
N LYS A 371 6.62 -3.95 23.89
CA LYS A 371 6.09 -4.87 22.87
C LYS A 371 4.87 -5.63 23.38
N ILE A 372 4.92 -6.11 24.62
CA ILE A 372 3.77 -6.75 25.29
C ILE A 372 2.60 -5.77 25.34
N ALA A 373 2.80 -4.55 25.87
CA ALA A 373 1.75 -3.55 25.99
C ALA A 373 1.12 -3.18 24.64
N ALA A 374 1.94 -3.08 23.58
CA ALA A 374 1.46 -2.84 22.21
C ALA A 374 0.73 -4.06 21.59
N GLY A 375 1.06 -5.28 22.02
CA GLY A 375 0.47 -6.53 21.55
C GLY A 375 -0.78 -6.98 22.31
N ILE A 376 -1.20 -6.26 23.36
CA ILE A 376 -2.43 -6.59 24.09
C ILE A 376 -3.64 -6.38 23.16
N LYS A 377 -4.32 -7.47 22.81
CA LYS A 377 -5.52 -7.46 21.96
C LYS A 377 -6.69 -6.72 22.62
N ASN A 378 -7.62 -6.28 21.77
CA ASN A 378 -8.83 -5.56 22.18
C ASN A 378 -9.99 -6.52 22.44
N ASN A 379 -9.92 -7.20 23.58
CA ASN A 379 -10.99 -8.04 24.12
C ASN A 379 -11.10 -7.82 25.64
N SER A 380 -12.09 -8.44 26.28
CA SER A 380 -12.34 -8.30 27.73
C SER A 380 -11.11 -8.62 28.59
N ASN A 381 -10.37 -9.68 28.26
CA ASN A 381 -9.17 -10.09 28.99
C ASN A 381 -8.00 -9.10 28.79
N GLY A 382 -7.83 -8.58 27.57
CA GLY A 382 -6.82 -7.56 27.28
C GLY A 382 -7.11 -6.25 27.99
N HIS A 383 -8.38 -5.85 28.10
CA HIS A 383 -8.81 -4.70 28.92
C HIS A 383 -8.51 -4.92 30.39
N GLN A 384 -8.84 -6.11 30.92
CA GLN A 384 -8.52 -6.47 32.31
C GLN A 384 -7.02 -6.39 32.62
N LEU A 385 -6.15 -6.84 31.69
CA LEU A 385 -4.69 -6.71 31.86
C LEU A 385 -4.25 -5.24 31.83
N LYS A 386 -4.80 -4.41 30.95
CA LYS A 386 -4.50 -2.96 30.91
C LYS A 386 -4.97 -2.25 32.18
N ASP A 387 -6.16 -2.58 32.69
CA ASP A 387 -6.69 -2.09 33.96
C ASP A 387 -5.78 -2.46 35.14
N LEU A 388 -5.25 -3.68 35.16
CA LEU A 388 -4.30 -4.09 36.19
C LEU A 388 -3.00 -3.29 36.11
N ILE A 389 -2.45 -3.06 34.90
CA ILE A 389 -1.26 -2.23 34.70
C ILE A 389 -1.49 -0.81 35.20
N LEU A 390 -2.68 -0.23 34.97
CA LEU A 390 -3.09 1.07 35.50
C LEU A 390 -3.15 1.05 37.03
N GLN A 391 -3.81 0.06 37.64
CA GLN A 391 -3.95 -0.08 39.09
C GLN A 391 -2.60 -0.24 39.80
N MET A 392 -1.63 -0.91 39.16
CA MET A 392 -0.29 -1.10 39.72
C MET A 392 0.61 0.15 39.64
N GLY A 393 0.10 1.25 39.08
CA GLY A 393 0.73 2.58 39.08
C GLY A 393 1.78 2.79 38.00
N ILE A 394 1.94 1.87 37.05
CA ILE A 394 2.97 1.97 36.00
C ILE A 394 2.68 3.16 35.07
N THR A 395 1.42 3.30 34.63
CA THR A 395 0.99 4.44 33.80
C THR A 395 1.21 5.75 34.55
N GLN A 396 0.86 5.81 35.84
CA GLN A 396 1.04 7.03 36.65
C GLN A 396 2.52 7.39 36.78
N ASN A 397 3.40 6.42 37.04
CA ASN A 397 4.85 6.67 37.11
C ASN A 397 5.41 7.26 35.81
N ALA A 398 4.92 6.80 34.65
CA ALA A 398 5.31 7.35 33.35
C ALA A 398 4.83 8.80 33.17
N LEU A 399 3.59 9.10 33.58
CA LEU A 399 3.04 10.47 33.55
C LEU A 399 3.77 11.41 34.52
N ASP A 400 4.09 10.94 35.73
CA ASP A 400 4.80 11.72 36.75
C ASP A 400 6.23 12.05 36.30
N TYR A 401 6.93 11.10 35.67
CA TYR A 401 8.22 11.33 35.05
C TYR A 401 8.14 12.44 33.98
N MET A 402 7.16 12.36 33.06
CA MET A 402 6.97 13.39 32.04
C MET A 402 6.69 14.75 32.67
N LYS A 403 5.82 14.80 33.68
CA LYS A 403 5.48 16.05 34.39
C LYS A 403 6.68 16.66 35.11
N LYS A 404 7.58 15.85 35.66
CA LYS A 404 8.78 16.27 36.40
C LYS A 404 9.88 16.81 35.47
N HIS A 405 10.09 16.18 34.31
CA HIS A 405 11.27 16.46 33.48
C HIS A 405 11.00 17.30 32.23
N ILE A 406 9.75 17.42 31.78
CA ILE A 406 9.43 18.23 30.60
C ILE A 406 9.76 19.71 30.88
N PRO A 407 10.62 20.36 30.06
CA PRO A 407 11.00 21.74 30.29
C PRO A 407 9.81 22.71 30.17
N SER A 408 9.77 23.72 31.05
CA SER A 408 8.79 24.83 30.97
C SER A 408 9.17 25.90 29.92
N ALA A 409 10.33 25.77 29.28
CA ALA A 409 10.82 26.74 28.30
C ALA A 409 9.97 26.74 27.02
N LYS A 410 9.49 27.92 26.61
CA LYS A 410 8.70 28.10 25.39
C LYS A 410 9.47 27.89 24.09
N ASN A 411 10.80 28.06 24.12
CA ASN A 411 11.66 27.83 22.96
C ASN A 411 12.12 26.38 22.95
N LEU A 412 11.66 25.61 21.95
CA LEU A 412 11.97 24.19 21.78
C LEU A 412 13.45 23.95 21.40
N ASP A 413 14.17 24.97 20.93
CA ASP A 413 15.60 24.90 20.55
C ASP A 413 16.58 25.11 21.72
N ALA A 414 16.08 25.36 22.92
CA ALA A 414 16.92 25.60 24.09
C ALA A 414 17.72 24.34 24.48
N ASP A 415 18.96 24.51 24.97
CA ASP A 415 19.82 23.39 25.44
C ASP A 415 19.15 22.51 26.51
N VAL A 416 18.17 23.07 27.24
CA VAL A 416 17.36 22.34 28.23
C VAL A 416 16.47 21.28 27.56
N TRP A 417 15.90 21.57 26.39
CA TRP A 417 15.13 20.60 25.60
C TRP A 417 16.02 19.51 25.04
N LYS A 418 17.20 19.84 24.50
CA LYS A 418 18.17 18.84 24.01
C LYS A 418 18.57 17.85 25.11
N LYS A 419 18.82 18.33 26.34
CA LYS A 419 19.13 17.47 27.50
C LYS A 419 17.96 16.56 27.90
N PHE A 420 16.72 17.03 27.79
CA PHE A 420 15.54 16.22 28.07
C PHE A 420 15.30 15.17 26.99
N LEU A 421 15.41 15.53 25.72
CA LEU A 421 15.18 14.63 24.58
C LEU A 421 16.22 13.51 24.50
N ALA A 422 17.42 13.73 25.03
CA ALA A 422 18.48 12.73 25.12
C ALA A 422 18.34 11.76 26.32
N ARG A 423 17.25 11.84 27.09
CA ARG A 423 17.03 10.93 28.23
C ARG A 423 16.61 9.55 27.74
N PRO A 424 17.34 8.47 28.14
CA PRO A 424 17.15 7.14 27.57
C PRO A 424 15.80 6.50 27.93
N GLY A 425 15.15 6.91 29.03
CA GLY A 425 13.82 6.41 29.42
C GLY A 425 12.67 6.97 28.57
N LEU A 426 12.83 8.13 27.95
CA LEU A 426 11.75 8.85 27.26
C LEU A 426 11.14 8.07 26.07
N PRO A 427 11.92 7.45 25.16
CA PRO A 427 11.35 6.63 24.09
C PRO A 427 10.48 5.49 24.59
N PHE A 428 10.89 4.84 25.69
CA PHE A 428 10.15 3.72 26.27
C PHE A 428 8.83 4.16 26.90
N ILE A 429 8.82 5.32 27.57
CA ILE A 429 7.59 5.90 28.13
C ILE A 429 6.56 6.14 27.03
N LEU A 430 6.95 6.79 25.93
CA LEU A 430 6.02 7.10 24.84
C LEU A 430 5.49 5.82 24.17
N ARG A 431 6.35 4.83 23.95
CA ARG A 431 5.95 3.52 23.39
C ARG A 431 5.02 2.74 24.33
N LEU A 432 5.32 2.74 25.62
CA LEU A 432 4.51 2.05 26.64
C LEU A 432 3.14 2.70 26.77
N LEU A 433 3.08 4.03 26.94
CA LEU A 433 1.82 4.76 27.03
C LEU A 433 0.98 4.57 25.78
N ARG A 434 1.59 4.53 24.59
CA ARG A 434 0.88 4.26 23.33
C ARG A 434 0.22 2.88 23.36
N GLY A 435 0.97 1.83 23.68
CA GLY A 435 0.43 0.47 23.75
C GLY A 435 -0.73 0.34 24.75
N LEU A 436 -0.61 1.01 25.90
CA LEU A 436 -1.67 1.04 26.91
C LEU A 436 -2.87 1.89 26.52
N ALA A 437 -2.68 2.94 25.71
CA ALA A 437 -3.75 3.83 25.26
C ALA A 437 -4.56 3.27 24.09
N THR A 438 -3.94 2.52 23.17
CA THR A 438 -4.64 1.93 22.02
C THR A 438 -5.84 1.10 22.47
N GLN A 439 -7.04 1.45 22.01
CA GLN A 439 -8.29 0.73 22.24
C GLN A 439 -8.61 0.49 23.73
N HIS A 440 -8.24 1.42 24.61
CA HIS A 440 -8.48 1.30 26.05
C HIS A 440 -8.92 2.63 26.71
N PRO A 441 -10.25 2.85 26.86
CA PRO A 441 -10.79 4.12 27.38
C PRO A 441 -10.23 4.58 28.73
N PRO A 442 -10.07 3.72 29.77
CA PRO A 442 -9.51 4.15 31.06
C PRO A 442 -8.09 4.72 30.95
N SER A 443 -7.23 4.10 30.13
CA SER A 443 -5.88 4.62 29.84
C SER A 443 -5.95 5.95 29.10
N GLN A 444 -6.83 6.05 28.10
CA GLN A 444 -6.98 7.25 27.28
C GLN A 444 -7.42 8.45 28.12
N VAL A 445 -8.36 8.25 29.05
CA VAL A 445 -8.82 9.30 29.97
C VAL A 445 -7.72 9.71 30.94
N LEU A 446 -7.00 8.76 31.54
CA LEU A 446 -5.92 9.06 32.49
C LEU A 446 -4.81 9.89 31.82
N ILE A 447 -4.34 9.47 30.65
CA ILE A 447 -3.30 10.17 29.89
C ILE A 447 -3.83 11.51 29.36
N GLY A 448 -5.07 11.53 28.88
CA GLY A 448 -5.74 12.70 28.28
C GLY A 448 -6.17 13.79 29.28
N THR A 449 -6.03 13.58 30.58
CA THR A 449 -6.44 14.57 31.58
C THR A 449 -5.46 15.74 31.64
N ASP A 450 -4.16 15.46 31.84
CA ASP A 450 -3.14 16.48 32.10
C ASP A 450 -1.93 16.46 31.16
N SER A 451 -1.79 15.46 30.28
CA SER A 451 -0.58 15.28 29.48
C SER A 451 -0.68 15.75 28.03
N ILE A 452 -1.88 16.08 27.52
CA ILE A 452 -2.09 16.46 26.11
C ILE A 452 -1.21 17.63 25.69
N THR A 453 -1.19 18.72 26.47
CA THR A 453 -0.37 19.91 26.14
C THR A 453 1.12 19.58 26.11
N ASN A 454 1.57 18.66 26.97
CA ASN A 454 2.95 18.25 27.04
C ASN A 454 3.33 17.31 25.89
N LEU A 455 2.46 16.35 25.54
CA LEU A 455 2.62 15.47 24.39
C LEU A 455 2.59 16.26 23.06
N HIS A 456 1.70 17.25 22.95
CA HIS A 456 1.63 18.12 21.76
C HIS A 456 2.87 19.02 21.61
N LYS A 457 3.56 19.37 22.70
CA LYS A 457 4.88 20.03 22.60
C LYS A 457 5.92 19.06 22.05
N LEU A 458 5.94 17.81 22.52
CA LEU A 458 6.88 16.79 22.05
C LEU A 458 6.67 16.45 20.57
N GLU A 459 5.42 16.38 20.12
CA GLU A 459 5.04 16.22 18.70
C GLU A 459 5.70 17.26 17.79
N GLN A 460 5.95 18.48 18.28
CA GLN A 460 6.53 19.58 17.50
C GLN A 460 8.06 19.59 17.48
N VAL A 461 8.70 18.67 18.19
CA VAL A 461 10.15 18.61 18.31
C VAL A 461 10.74 17.67 17.26
N SER A 462 11.75 18.15 16.53
CA SER A 462 12.62 17.31 15.72
C SER A 462 13.75 16.76 16.58
N SER A 463 13.92 15.44 16.64
CA SER A 463 14.95 14.77 17.42
C SER A 463 15.50 13.57 16.66
N ASP A 464 16.79 13.28 16.80
CA ASP A 464 17.46 12.13 16.14
C ASP A 464 16.86 10.77 16.53
N GLU A 465 16.26 10.64 17.73
CA GLU A 465 15.60 9.41 18.21
C GLU A 465 14.11 9.30 17.82
N GLY A 466 13.58 10.22 17.01
CA GLY A 466 12.18 10.18 16.56
C GLY A 466 11.13 10.42 17.67
N ILE A 467 11.47 11.13 18.74
CA ILE A 467 10.58 11.46 19.86
C ILE A 467 9.29 12.15 19.40
N GLY A 468 9.38 13.06 18.44
CA GLY A 468 8.21 13.74 17.86
C GLY A 468 7.20 12.76 17.26
N THR A 469 7.68 11.80 16.47
CA THR A 469 6.86 10.73 15.88
C THR A 469 6.29 9.78 16.93
N LEU A 470 7.05 9.47 17.99
CA LEU A 470 6.53 8.66 19.10
C LEU A 470 5.40 9.37 19.87
N ALA A 471 5.55 10.68 20.09
CA ALA A 471 4.52 11.50 20.74
C ALA A 471 3.27 11.67 19.86
N GLU A 472 3.45 11.86 18.54
CA GLU A 472 2.35 11.88 17.56
C GLU A 472 1.58 10.55 17.57
N ASN A 473 2.29 9.42 17.50
CA ASN A 473 1.67 8.09 17.52
C ASN A 473 0.89 7.82 18.82
N LEU A 474 1.34 8.34 19.96
CA LEU A 474 0.60 8.29 21.22
C LEU A 474 -0.64 9.19 21.16
N LEU A 475 -0.52 10.41 20.66
CA LEU A 475 -1.67 11.31 20.49
C LEU A 475 -2.73 10.68 19.58
N GLU A 476 -2.36 10.06 18.47
CA GLU A 476 -3.30 9.37 17.59
C GLU A 476 -4.01 8.20 18.29
N ALA A 477 -3.31 7.40 19.10
CA ALA A 477 -3.95 6.34 19.90
C ALA A 477 -4.95 6.89 20.95
N LEU A 478 -4.73 8.12 21.43
CA LEU A 478 -5.64 8.80 22.37
C LEU A 478 -6.89 9.39 21.70
N ARG A 479 -6.87 9.62 20.37
CA ARG A 479 -7.99 10.20 19.62
C ARG A 479 -9.19 9.27 19.49
N GLU A 480 -9.02 7.98 19.74
CA GLU A 480 -10.14 7.04 19.79
C GLU A 480 -11.16 7.40 20.89
N HIS A 481 -10.76 8.13 21.94
CA HIS A 481 -11.68 8.65 22.96
C HIS A 481 -12.24 10.03 22.56
N PRO A 482 -13.56 10.22 22.43
CA PRO A 482 -14.16 11.47 21.95
C PRO A 482 -13.73 12.73 22.72
N ASP A 483 -13.78 12.71 24.06
CA ASP A 483 -13.43 13.89 24.88
C ASP A 483 -11.92 14.24 24.83
N VAL A 484 -11.07 13.22 24.68
CA VAL A 484 -9.62 13.40 24.59
C VAL A 484 -9.26 13.94 23.21
N ASN A 485 -9.93 13.45 22.15
CA ASN A 485 -9.80 13.95 20.79
C ASN A 485 -10.13 15.45 20.70
N LEU A 486 -11.23 15.90 21.33
CA LEU A 486 -11.57 17.33 21.37
C LEU A 486 -10.47 18.19 22.01
N LYS A 487 -9.85 17.71 23.09
CA LYS A 487 -8.73 18.41 23.74
C LYS A 487 -7.47 18.42 22.87
N ILE A 488 -7.19 17.35 22.13
CA ILE A 488 -6.06 17.26 21.18
C ILE A 488 -6.27 18.25 20.02
N ASP A 489 -7.47 18.25 19.43
CA ASP A 489 -7.82 19.17 18.34
C ASP A 489 -7.77 20.64 18.80
N ALA A 490 -8.22 20.93 20.01
CA ALA A 490 -8.09 22.26 20.61
C ALA A 490 -6.62 22.68 20.74
N ALA A 491 -5.75 21.81 21.27
CA ALA A 491 -4.32 22.09 21.42
C ALA A 491 -3.61 22.30 20.06
N ARG A 492 -3.91 21.45 19.07
CA ARG A 492 -3.37 21.59 17.69
C ARG A 492 -3.90 22.86 17.01
N SER A 493 -5.16 23.22 17.23
CA SER A 493 -5.78 24.45 16.69
C SER A 493 -5.18 25.71 17.31
N GLU A 494 -4.97 25.72 18.63
CA GLU A 494 -4.31 26.82 19.34
C GLU A 494 -2.88 27.05 18.81
N THR A 495 -2.09 25.97 18.62
CA THR A 495 -0.76 26.06 18.01
C THR A 495 -0.81 26.61 16.58
N ARG A 496 -1.78 26.21 15.75
CA ARG A 496 -1.95 26.76 14.39
C ARG A 496 -2.27 28.26 14.43
N ALA A 497 -3.18 28.67 15.31
CA ALA A 497 -3.54 30.07 15.50
C ALA A 497 -2.35 30.91 16.00
N GLU A 498 -1.56 30.37 16.93
CA GLU A 498 -0.39 31.03 17.49
C GLU A 498 0.77 31.14 16.49
N LYS A 499 1.06 30.07 15.72
CA LYS A 499 2.04 30.12 14.61
C LYS A 499 1.62 31.13 13.56
N LYS A 500 0.32 31.20 13.22
CA LYS A 500 -0.23 32.23 12.32
C LYS A 500 -0.05 33.64 12.89
N ARG A 501 -0.30 33.84 14.19
CA ARG A 501 -0.10 35.13 14.88
C ARG A 501 1.37 35.54 14.93
N MET A 502 2.28 34.63 15.26
CA MET A 502 3.73 34.89 15.27
C MET A 502 4.26 35.17 13.88
N ALA A 503 3.83 34.42 12.85
CA ALA A 503 4.18 34.71 11.46
C ALA A 503 3.69 36.10 11.03
N MET A 504 2.47 36.49 11.41
CA MET A 504 1.94 37.84 11.18
C MET A 504 2.72 38.92 11.94
N ALA A 505 3.11 38.68 13.19
CA ALA A 505 3.88 39.61 14.00
C ALA A 505 5.34 39.75 13.51
N MET A 506 5.99 38.66 13.10
CA MET A 506 7.30 38.68 12.46
C MET A 506 7.24 39.39 11.12
N ARG A 507 6.19 39.15 10.32
CA ARG A 507 5.92 39.90 9.08
C ARG A 507 5.72 41.39 9.36
N GLN A 508 4.95 41.77 10.38
CA GLN A 508 4.73 43.17 10.74
C GLN A 508 6.00 43.85 11.29
N LYS A 509 6.82 43.14 12.07
CA LYS A 509 8.10 43.62 12.59
C LYS A 509 9.15 43.74 11.49
N ALA A 510 9.20 42.78 10.56
CA ALA A 510 10.03 42.86 9.36
C ALA A 510 9.60 44.05 8.47
N LEU A 511 8.30 44.20 8.21
CA LEU A 511 7.73 45.33 7.45
C LEU A 511 8.03 46.69 8.11
N GLY A 512 7.98 46.77 9.45
CA GLY A 512 8.32 47.99 10.20
C GLY A 512 9.81 48.31 10.22
N THR A 513 10.68 47.30 10.25
CA THR A 513 12.15 47.47 10.14
C THR A 513 12.55 47.89 8.73
N LEU A 514 11.73 47.53 7.73
CA LEU A 514 11.86 47.88 6.31
C LEU A 514 11.16 49.21 5.92
N GLY A 515 10.65 49.98 6.90
CA GLY A 515 10.09 51.31 6.67
C GLY A 515 8.74 51.34 5.93
N MET A 516 7.99 50.23 5.93
CA MET A 516 6.68 50.14 5.27
C MET A 516 5.55 50.12 6.31
N THR A 517 4.44 50.83 6.03
CA THR A 517 3.24 50.85 6.90
C THR A 517 2.03 50.30 6.15
N THR A 518 1.16 49.61 6.88
CA THR A 518 -0.14 49.10 6.38
C THR A 518 -1.24 50.14 6.57
N ASN A 519 -2.06 50.40 5.55
CA ASN A 519 -3.30 51.16 5.73
C ASN A 519 -4.40 50.32 6.41
N GLU A 520 -5.54 50.95 6.74
CA GLU A 520 -6.69 50.33 7.45
C GLU A 520 -7.33 49.12 6.73
N LYS A 521 -6.93 48.83 5.48
CA LYS A 521 -7.34 47.64 4.71
C LYS A 521 -6.25 46.56 4.62
N GLY A 522 -5.16 46.69 5.40
CA GLY A 522 -4.08 45.71 5.45
C GLY A 522 -3.10 45.76 4.26
N GLN A 523 -3.15 46.80 3.43
CA GLN A 523 -2.26 46.96 2.26
C GLN A 523 -1.04 47.81 2.63
N VAL A 524 0.16 47.31 2.30
CA VAL A 524 1.45 47.94 2.62
C VAL A 524 1.78 49.01 1.58
N VAL A 525 2.11 50.24 2.02
CA VAL A 525 2.58 51.32 1.13
C VAL A 525 3.96 51.83 1.58
N THR A 526 4.88 51.93 0.63
CA THR A 526 6.28 52.33 0.84
C THR A 526 6.50 53.82 0.58
N LYS A 527 7.21 54.49 1.49
CA LYS A 527 7.94 55.72 1.19
C LYS A 527 9.43 55.40 1.18
N THR A 528 10.10 55.85 0.13
CA THR A 528 11.57 55.93 -0.10
C THR A 528 12.15 54.91 -1.09
N SER A 529 12.72 55.43 -2.20
CA SER A 529 13.00 54.71 -3.45
C SER A 529 14.45 54.20 -3.61
N LEU A 530 15.17 53.94 -2.51
CA LEU A 530 16.59 53.52 -2.57
C LEU A 530 16.84 52.07 -2.08
N LEU A 531 15.86 51.43 -1.43
CA LEU A 531 15.91 50.00 -1.05
C LEU A 531 15.37 49.06 -2.13
N LYS A 532 14.68 49.58 -3.15
CA LYS A 532 14.16 48.80 -4.30
C LYS A 532 15.27 48.17 -5.17
N GLN A 533 16.53 48.56 -5.04
CA GLN A 533 17.62 48.03 -5.88
C GLN A 533 18.43 46.92 -5.20
N MET A 534 18.21 46.62 -3.92
CA MET A 534 18.95 45.55 -3.21
C MET A 534 18.07 44.42 -2.65
N GLU A 535 16.74 44.60 -2.60
CA GLU A 535 15.76 43.52 -2.39
C GLU A 535 15.29 42.88 -3.71
N GLU A 536 15.80 43.33 -4.85
CA GLU A 536 15.70 42.64 -6.14
C GLU A 536 16.81 41.58 -6.31
N LEU A 537 17.09 40.78 -5.27
CA LEU A 537 17.52 39.39 -5.50
C LEU A 537 16.24 38.62 -5.83
N ILE A 538 15.83 38.82 -7.07
CA ILE A 538 14.59 38.44 -7.76
C ILE A 538 13.97 37.16 -7.17
N GLU A 539 12.95 37.31 -6.30
CA GLU A 539 11.90 36.28 -6.21
C GLU A 539 11.24 36.25 -7.58
N GLU A 540 11.37 35.11 -8.24
CA GLU A 540 10.79 34.87 -9.54
C GLU A 540 9.33 34.45 -9.36
N PRO A 541 8.36 35.21 -9.89
CA PRO A 541 6.95 34.83 -9.81
C PRO A 541 6.69 33.62 -10.72
N GLY A 542 5.95 32.64 -10.22
CA GLY A 542 5.56 31.43 -10.95
C GLY A 542 6.32 30.17 -10.54
N LEU A 543 6.42 29.22 -11.47
CA LEU A 543 7.05 27.92 -11.19
C LEU A 543 8.57 28.03 -11.16
N THR A 544 9.19 27.62 -10.05
CA THR A 544 10.65 27.67 -9.87
C THR A 544 11.23 26.28 -9.60
N CYS A 545 12.42 26.01 -10.14
CA CYS A 545 13.16 24.77 -9.90
C CYS A 545 13.60 24.65 -8.42
N CYS A 546 13.35 23.51 -7.79
CA CYS A 546 13.71 23.24 -6.38
C CYS A 546 15.24 23.19 -6.15
N ILE A 547 16.02 22.94 -7.21
CA ILE A 547 17.49 22.84 -7.15
C ILE A 547 18.15 24.20 -7.33
N CYS A 548 17.90 24.89 -8.46
CA CYS A 548 18.58 26.15 -8.79
C CYS A 548 17.81 27.40 -8.38
N ARG A 549 16.54 27.26 -7.94
CA ARG A 549 15.64 28.38 -7.55
C ARG A 549 15.35 29.39 -8.67
N GLU A 550 15.55 28.98 -9.91
CA GLU A 550 15.22 29.72 -11.14
C GLU A 550 14.06 29.04 -11.87
N GLY A 551 13.24 29.80 -12.58
CA GLY A 551 12.12 29.42 -13.43
C GLY A 551 12.22 30.07 -14.82
N TYR A 552 11.09 30.38 -15.47
CA TYR A 552 11.06 30.88 -16.85
C TYR A 552 11.56 32.34 -17.08
N LYS A 553 11.60 33.19 -16.07
CA LYS A 553 12.20 34.53 -16.14
C LYS A 553 13.71 34.46 -16.34
N PHE A 554 14.39 33.54 -15.67
CA PHE A 554 15.84 33.36 -15.78
C PHE A 554 16.24 32.27 -16.78
N GLN A 555 15.43 31.23 -16.92
CA GLN A 555 15.64 30.10 -17.82
C GLN A 555 14.45 29.92 -18.78
N PRO A 556 14.13 30.92 -19.63
CA PRO A 556 12.91 30.95 -20.44
C PRO A 556 12.74 29.78 -21.41
N THR A 557 13.84 29.18 -21.84
CA THR A 557 13.86 28.11 -22.84
C THR A 557 13.96 26.71 -22.23
N LYS A 558 14.23 26.58 -20.92
CA LYS A 558 14.41 25.28 -20.27
C LYS A 558 13.06 24.67 -19.90
N VAL A 559 12.95 23.36 -20.09
CA VAL A 559 11.74 22.61 -19.71
C VAL A 559 11.76 22.38 -18.20
N LEU A 560 10.72 22.85 -17.51
CA LEU A 560 10.42 22.46 -16.13
C LEU A 560 9.68 21.12 -16.14
N GLY A 561 9.83 20.37 -15.06
CA GLY A 561 9.13 19.12 -14.82
C GLY A 561 8.58 19.10 -13.40
N ILE A 562 7.38 18.55 -13.24
CA ILE A 562 6.74 18.31 -11.95
C ILE A 562 7.03 16.86 -11.56
N TYR A 563 7.58 16.63 -10.38
CA TYR A 563 7.78 15.27 -9.89
C TYR A 563 6.44 14.59 -9.68
N THR A 564 6.26 13.43 -10.29
CA THR A 564 5.02 12.64 -10.20
C THR A 564 5.31 11.26 -9.64
N PHE A 565 4.30 10.69 -8.99
CA PHE A 565 4.26 9.27 -8.66
C PHE A 565 3.02 8.67 -9.31
N THR A 566 3.24 7.71 -10.20
CA THR A 566 2.19 7.07 -10.97
C THR A 566 2.19 5.58 -10.68
N LYS A 567 0.99 5.01 -10.52
CA LYS A 567 0.81 3.57 -10.32
C LYS A 567 -0.25 3.01 -11.25
N ARG A 568 -0.12 1.72 -11.57
CA ARG A 568 -1.12 0.98 -12.33
C ARG A 568 -2.39 0.78 -11.49
N VAL A 569 -3.55 1.04 -12.08
CA VAL A 569 -4.87 0.84 -11.44
C VAL A 569 -5.92 0.44 -12.47
N ALA A 570 -7.03 -0.16 -12.02
CA ALA A 570 -8.22 -0.32 -12.85
C ALA A 570 -8.83 1.05 -13.16
N LEU A 571 -9.26 1.25 -14.41
CA LEU A 571 -9.86 2.51 -14.85
C LEU A 571 -11.26 2.74 -14.24
N ASP A 572 -12.01 1.65 -14.00
CA ASP A 572 -13.28 1.67 -13.29
C ASP A 572 -13.54 0.31 -12.64
N GLU A 573 -13.60 0.27 -11.31
CA GLU A 573 -13.87 -0.95 -10.54
C GLU A 573 -15.24 -1.56 -10.87
N MET A 574 -16.19 -0.72 -11.27
CA MET A 574 -17.57 -1.12 -11.57
C MET A 574 -17.76 -1.42 -13.06
N GLU A 575 -16.71 -1.59 -13.87
CA GLU A 575 -16.86 -1.97 -15.28
C GLU A 575 -17.56 -3.34 -15.42
N ASN A 576 -18.55 -3.48 -16.30
CA ASN A 576 -19.27 -4.76 -16.49
C ASN A 576 -18.52 -5.79 -17.36
N LYS A 577 -17.18 -5.76 -17.34
CA LYS A 577 -16.32 -6.74 -18.00
C LYS A 577 -15.61 -7.59 -16.95
N PRO A 578 -15.41 -8.91 -17.21
CA PRO A 578 -14.71 -9.80 -16.27
C PRO A 578 -13.25 -9.38 -16.05
N ARG A 579 -12.58 -8.89 -17.10
CA ARG A 579 -11.25 -8.31 -17.02
C ARG A 579 -11.34 -6.79 -17.11
N LYS A 580 -11.07 -6.10 -16.00
CA LYS A 580 -11.10 -4.63 -15.93
C LYS A 580 -10.01 -4.03 -16.80
N GLN A 581 -10.35 -2.98 -17.55
CA GLN A 581 -9.37 -2.22 -18.30
C GLN A 581 -8.41 -1.53 -17.33
N GLN A 582 -7.12 -1.71 -17.59
CA GLN A 582 -6.04 -1.19 -16.75
C GLN A 582 -5.55 0.14 -17.32
N GLY A 583 -5.27 1.09 -16.45
CA GLY A 583 -4.61 2.35 -16.78
C GLY A 583 -3.68 2.75 -15.66
N TYR A 584 -3.67 4.04 -15.32
CA TYR A 584 -2.81 4.57 -14.28
C TYR A 584 -3.45 5.73 -13.53
N SER A 585 -2.97 5.97 -12.31
CA SER A 585 -3.32 7.11 -11.48
C SER A 585 -2.04 7.79 -10.98
N THR A 586 -1.99 9.10 -11.16
CA THR A 586 -0.85 9.95 -10.84
C THR A 586 -1.16 10.89 -9.69
N VAL A 587 -0.24 10.98 -8.74
CA VAL A 587 -0.25 11.97 -7.65
C VAL A 587 1.09 12.69 -7.58
N SER A 588 1.14 13.82 -6.87
CA SER A 588 2.36 14.64 -6.78
C SER A 588 2.47 15.38 -5.46
N HIS A 589 3.71 15.64 -5.01
CA HIS A 589 4.02 16.65 -3.99
C HIS A 589 4.06 18.07 -4.56
N PHE A 590 3.99 18.20 -5.89
CA PHE A 590 4.06 19.43 -6.66
C PHE A 590 5.39 20.17 -6.52
N ASN A 591 6.50 19.44 -6.39
CA ASN A 591 7.83 20.01 -6.53
C ASN A 591 8.23 20.07 -8.01
N ILE A 592 8.86 21.17 -8.37
CA ILE A 592 9.18 21.53 -9.74
C ILE A 592 10.69 21.54 -9.90
N VAL A 593 11.20 21.04 -11.01
CA VAL A 593 12.64 20.97 -11.29
C VAL A 593 12.88 21.18 -12.78
N HIS A 594 13.98 21.82 -13.17
CA HIS A 594 14.41 21.76 -14.57
C HIS A 594 14.83 20.34 -14.92
N TYR A 595 14.45 19.83 -16.10
CA TYR A 595 14.93 18.52 -16.57
C TYR A 595 16.45 18.42 -16.51
N ASP A 596 17.17 19.47 -16.92
CA ASP A 596 18.63 19.51 -16.88
C ASP A 596 19.18 19.41 -15.45
N CYS A 597 18.55 20.12 -14.48
CA CYS A 597 18.96 20.08 -13.08
C CYS A 597 18.73 18.69 -12.46
N HIS A 598 17.61 18.05 -12.80
CA HIS A 598 17.32 16.69 -12.38
C HIS A 598 18.36 15.70 -12.94
N LEU A 599 18.63 15.72 -14.24
CA LEU A 599 19.63 14.84 -14.87
C LEU A 599 21.04 15.07 -14.29
N ALA A 600 21.40 16.32 -14.02
CA ALA A 600 22.68 16.64 -13.38
C ALA A 600 22.75 16.07 -11.95
N ALA A 601 21.68 16.20 -11.16
CA ALA A 601 21.61 15.66 -9.81
C ALA A 601 21.69 14.12 -9.79
N VAL A 602 20.99 13.44 -10.70
CA VAL A 602 21.02 11.98 -10.84
C VAL A 602 22.43 11.49 -11.22
N ARG A 603 23.09 12.15 -12.18
CA ARG A 603 24.47 11.81 -12.58
C ARG A 603 25.49 11.96 -11.44
N LEU A 604 25.27 12.91 -10.53
CA LEU A 604 26.15 13.15 -9.37
C LEU A 604 25.98 12.08 -8.27
N ALA A 605 24.82 11.43 -8.19
CA ALA A 605 24.47 10.49 -7.12
C ALA A 605 25.10 9.08 -7.22
N ARG A 606 25.88 8.79 -8.28
CA ARG A 606 26.69 7.58 -8.56
C ARG A 606 26.32 6.32 -7.73
N GLY A 607 25.58 5.39 -8.33
CA GLY A 607 25.30 4.06 -7.76
C GLY A 607 23.99 3.94 -6.97
N ARG A 608 23.16 5.00 -6.95
CA ARG A 608 21.77 4.95 -6.47
C ARG A 608 20.80 4.94 -7.65
N GLU A 609 19.63 4.35 -7.45
CA GLU A 609 18.54 4.41 -8.43
C GLU A 609 18.10 5.86 -8.66
N GLU A 610 17.70 6.21 -9.89
CA GLU A 610 17.32 7.58 -10.30
C GLU A 610 16.26 8.17 -9.36
N TRP A 611 15.24 7.37 -9.08
CA TRP A 611 14.07 7.78 -8.31
C TRP A 611 14.30 7.84 -6.80
N GLU A 612 15.20 7.00 -6.25
CA GLU A 612 15.67 7.15 -4.87
C GLU A 612 16.42 8.47 -4.66
N SER A 613 17.22 8.86 -5.65
CA SER A 613 17.96 10.12 -5.63
C SER A 613 17.04 11.32 -5.82
N ALA A 614 16.04 11.19 -6.70
CA ALA A 614 15.05 12.22 -6.96
C ALA A 614 14.15 12.50 -5.74
N ALA A 615 13.84 11.49 -4.93
CA ALA A 615 13.03 11.65 -3.72
C ALA A 615 13.61 12.69 -2.74
N LEU A 616 14.94 12.81 -2.65
CA LEU A 616 15.61 13.82 -1.81
C LEU A 616 15.31 15.26 -2.28
N GLN A 617 15.21 15.46 -3.60
CA GLN A 617 14.87 16.76 -4.20
C GLN A 617 13.34 17.00 -4.21
N ASN A 618 12.57 15.93 -4.06
CA ASN A 618 11.12 15.94 -3.96
C ASN A 618 10.63 15.93 -2.49
N ALA A 619 11.35 16.59 -1.58
CA ALA A 619 10.99 16.69 -0.15
C ALA A 619 10.79 15.33 0.54
N ASN A 620 11.63 14.34 0.23
CA ASN A 620 11.54 12.95 0.69
C ASN A 620 10.22 12.24 0.33
N THR A 621 9.50 12.74 -0.67
CA THR A 621 8.30 12.10 -1.21
C THR A 621 8.69 11.22 -2.39
N LYS A 622 8.16 9.99 -2.46
CA LYS A 622 8.42 9.07 -3.57
C LYS A 622 7.93 9.69 -4.89
N CYS A 623 8.71 9.48 -5.94
CA CYS A 623 8.40 9.87 -7.31
C CYS A 623 8.99 8.83 -8.26
N ASN A 624 8.32 8.54 -9.36
CA ASN A 624 8.75 7.61 -10.41
C ASN A 624 8.50 8.18 -11.82
N GLY A 625 8.28 9.49 -11.90
CA GLY A 625 8.04 10.20 -13.13
C GLY A 625 8.32 11.69 -12.98
N LEU A 626 8.49 12.33 -14.13
CA LEU A 626 8.67 13.77 -14.26
C LEU A 626 7.76 14.27 -15.38
N LEU A 627 6.68 14.98 -15.03
CA LEU A 627 5.70 15.51 -15.99
C LEU A 627 6.18 16.87 -16.51
N PRO A 628 6.40 17.04 -17.84
CA PRO A 628 6.93 18.29 -18.36
C PRO A 628 5.90 19.42 -18.36
N VAL A 629 6.39 20.64 -18.13
CA VAL A 629 5.62 21.87 -18.24
C VAL A 629 6.08 22.63 -19.49
N TRP A 630 5.13 22.89 -20.40
CA TRP A 630 5.40 23.70 -21.58
C TRP A 630 5.27 25.19 -21.25
N GLY A 631 6.41 25.87 -21.12
CA GLY A 631 6.46 27.30 -20.84
C GLY A 631 6.31 28.19 -22.09
N PRO A 632 6.21 29.52 -21.91
CA PRO A 632 6.00 30.48 -23.00
C PRO A 632 7.09 30.44 -24.08
N HIS A 633 8.35 30.39 -23.65
CA HIS A 633 9.53 30.47 -24.52
C HIS A 633 10.24 29.12 -24.69
N VAL A 634 9.66 28.04 -24.15
CA VAL A 634 10.16 26.68 -24.30
C VAL A 634 9.87 26.21 -25.73
N PRO A 635 10.90 25.80 -26.51
CA PRO A 635 10.69 25.23 -27.84
C PRO A 635 9.81 23.98 -27.78
N GLU A 636 8.87 23.86 -28.71
CA GLU A 636 7.97 22.70 -28.80
C GLU A 636 8.75 21.37 -28.88
N SER A 637 9.84 21.34 -29.65
CA SER A 637 10.72 20.16 -29.77
C SER A 637 11.34 19.73 -28.43
N ALA A 638 11.71 20.68 -27.57
CA ALA A 638 12.24 20.40 -26.25
C ALA A 638 11.16 19.84 -25.32
N PHE A 639 9.96 20.44 -25.33
CA PHE A 639 8.81 19.93 -24.59
C PHE A 639 8.41 18.52 -25.06
N ALA A 640 8.27 18.30 -26.37
CA ALA A 640 7.92 17.02 -26.97
C ALA A 640 8.92 15.91 -26.61
N THR A 641 10.22 16.23 -26.59
CA THR A 641 11.27 15.29 -26.15
C THR A 641 11.11 14.91 -24.69
N CYS A 642 10.81 15.89 -23.82
CA CYS A 642 10.59 15.63 -22.39
C CYS A 642 9.29 14.87 -22.14
N LEU A 643 8.25 15.11 -22.94
CA LEU A 643 6.98 14.38 -22.88
C LEU A 643 7.14 12.93 -23.35
N ALA A 644 7.92 12.68 -24.41
CA ALA A 644 8.27 11.33 -24.81
C ALA A 644 8.99 10.57 -23.68
N ARG A 645 9.92 11.23 -22.98
CA ARG A 645 10.58 10.65 -21.81
C ARG A 645 9.62 10.40 -20.65
N HIS A 646 8.69 11.31 -20.39
CA HIS A 646 7.63 11.09 -19.40
C HIS A 646 6.78 9.86 -19.72
N ASN A 647 6.43 9.66 -20.99
CA ASN A 647 5.71 8.46 -21.43
C ASN A 647 6.52 7.18 -21.22
N THR A 648 7.84 7.21 -21.41
CA THR A 648 8.71 6.09 -21.04
C THR A 648 8.64 5.79 -19.55
N TYR A 649 8.71 6.81 -18.69
CA TYR A 649 8.56 6.62 -17.24
C TYR A 649 7.20 6.01 -16.86
N LEU A 650 6.11 6.46 -17.50
CA LEU A 650 4.78 5.88 -17.32
C LEU A 650 4.74 4.40 -17.74
N GLN A 651 5.37 4.06 -18.87
CA GLN A 651 5.44 2.69 -19.36
C GLN A 651 6.23 1.80 -18.39
N GLU A 652 7.39 2.26 -17.90
CA GLU A 652 8.23 1.54 -16.95
C GLU A 652 7.51 1.28 -15.63
N CYS A 653 6.85 2.29 -15.05
CA CYS A 653 6.25 2.15 -13.72
C CYS A 653 4.85 1.52 -13.71
N THR A 654 4.17 1.44 -14.86
CA THR A 654 2.80 0.89 -14.94
C THR A 654 2.64 -0.31 -15.88
N GLY A 655 3.64 -0.61 -16.71
CA GLY A 655 3.54 -1.63 -17.75
C GLY A 655 2.60 -1.26 -18.91
N GLN A 656 2.09 -0.03 -18.97
CA GLN A 656 1.21 0.44 -20.04
C GLN A 656 2.02 0.81 -21.28
N ARG A 657 1.91 -0.01 -22.33
CA ARG A 657 2.73 0.10 -23.56
C ARG A 657 2.57 1.45 -24.27
N GLU A 658 1.38 2.05 -24.25
CA GLU A 658 1.11 3.33 -24.91
C GLU A 658 0.29 4.27 -24.01
N PRO A 659 0.92 5.27 -23.36
CA PRO A 659 0.20 6.32 -22.62
C PRO A 659 -0.56 7.24 -23.58
N THR A 660 -1.86 6.99 -23.78
CA THR A 660 -2.73 7.80 -24.66
C THR A 660 -3.29 9.04 -23.95
N TYR A 661 -3.84 9.99 -24.71
CA TYR A 661 -4.55 11.13 -24.09
C TYR A 661 -5.83 10.68 -23.37
N GLN A 662 -6.47 9.59 -23.79
CA GLN A 662 -7.64 9.01 -23.11
C GLN A 662 -7.26 8.49 -21.71
N LEU A 663 -6.09 7.85 -21.58
CA LEU A 663 -5.59 7.42 -20.27
C LEU A 663 -5.31 8.62 -19.36
N ASN A 664 -4.80 9.74 -19.89
CA ASN A 664 -4.63 10.98 -19.12
C ASN A 664 -5.98 11.61 -18.70
N ILE A 665 -7.04 11.49 -19.52
CA ILE A 665 -8.40 11.90 -19.11
C ILE A 665 -8.89 11.00 -17.97
N HIS A 666 -8.65 9.69 -18.03
CA HIS A 666 -8.94 8.80 -16.91
C HIS A 666 -8.10 9.09 -15.67
N ASP A 667 -6.85 9.51 -15.83
CA ASP A 667 -6.01 9.89 -14.69
C ASP A 667 -6.62 11.08 -13.94
N ILE A 668 -7.04 12.13 -14.66
CA ILE A 668 -7.80 13.26 -14.08
C ILE A 668 -9.10 12.77 -13.44
N LYS A 669 -9.85 11.86 -14.10
CA LYS A 669 -11.07 11.24 -13.55
C LYS A 669 -10.79 10.56 -12.20
N LEU A 670 -9.76 9.74 -12.12
CA LEU A 670 -9.38 9.02 -10.90
C LEU A 670 -8.91 9.98 -9.81
N LEU A 671 -8.19 11.05 -10.18
CA LEU A 671 -7.77 12.08 -9.25
C LEU A 671 -8.98 12.84 -8.67
N PHE A 672 -9.97 13.20 -9.50
CA PHE A 672 -11.20 13.85 -9.06
C PHE A 672 -12.04 12.93 -8.17
N LEU A 673 -12.12 11.63 -8.51
CA LEU A 673 -12.76 10.63 -7.65
C LEU A 673 -12.05 10.53 -6.29
N ARG A 674 -10.71 10.57 -6.26
CA ARG A 674 -9.93 10.59 -5.01
C ARG A 674 -10.25 11.81 -4.15
N PHE A 675 -10.40 13.00 -4.75
CA PHE A 675 -10.87 14.20 -4.05
C PHE A 675 -12.29 14.02 -3.50
N ALA A 676 -13.21 13.54 -4.35
CA ALA A 676 -14.63 13.40 -4.03
C ALA A 676 -14.94 12.31 -2.99
N MET A 677 -14.15 11.24 -2.96
CA MET A 677 -14.21 10.16 -1.97
C MET A 677 -13.37 10.45 -0.72
N GLU A 678 -12.79 11.65 -0.64
CA GLU A 678 -11.98 12.11 0.49
C GLU A 678 -10.77 11.22 0.84
N GLN A 679 -10.30 10.46 -0.14
CA GLN A 679 -9.17 9.54 -0.01
C GLN A 679 -7.85 10.28 0.17
N SER A 680 -6.88 9.64 0.81
CA SER A 680 -5.55 10.22 0.99
C SER A 680 -4.73 10.21 -0.31
N PHE A 681 -4.01 11.30 -0.56
CA PHE A 681 -3.08 11.44 -1.68
C PHE A 681 -1.65 11.02 -1.32
N SER A 682 -1.35 10.87 -0.02
CA SER A 682 0.00 10.60 0.47
C SER A 682 0.25 9.14 0.85
N VAL A 683 -0.77 8.27 0.81
CA VAL A 683 -0.65 6.84 1.20
C VAL A 683 0.43 6.13 0.41
N ASP A 684 0.49 6.38 -0.90
CA ASP A 684 1.42 5.69 -1.80
C ASP A 684 2.81 6.38 -1.82
N THR A 685 2.84 7.70 -1.64
CA THR A 685 4.02 8.54 -1.88
C THR A 685 4.78 8.97 -0.63
N GLY A 686 4.16 8.92 0.55
CA GLY A 686 4.70 9.47 1.80
C GLY A 686 4.60 11.00 1.92
N GLY A 687 3.92 11.68 0.99
CA GLY A 687 3.75 13.14 0.98
C GLY A 687 2.92 13.65 -0.21
N GLY A 688 2.55 14.93 -0.22
CA GLY A 688 1.74 15.53 -1.30
C GLY A 688 0.23 15.40 -1.06
N GLY A 689 -0.36 16.41 -0.42
CA GLY A 689 -1.77 16.43 -0.04
C GLY A 689 -2.71 16.94 -1.14
N ARG A 690 -3.95 17.28 -0.76
CA ARG A 690 -4.95 17.90 -1.65
C ARG A 690 -4.42 19.17 -2.34
N GLU A 691 -3.65 19.97 -1.61
CA GLU A 691 -2.97 21.18 -2.09
C GLU A 691 -2.02 20.88 -3.26
N SER A 692 -1.06 19.98 -3.07
CA SER A 692 -0.16 19.58 -4.13
C SER A 692 -0.88 19.06 -5.38
N ASN A 693 -1.92 18.24 -5.18
CA ASN A 693 -2.61 17.59 -6.30
C ASN A 693 -3.60 18.52 -7.03
N ILE A 694 -4.14 19.57 -6.38
CA ILE A 694 -4.95 20.58 -7.10
C ILE A 694 -4.09 21.38 -8.09
N HIS A 695 -2.81 21.58 -7.77
CA HIS A 695 -1.87 22.27 -8.64
C HIS A 695 -1.41 21.41 -9.82
N LEU A 696 -1.43 20.08 -9.68
CA LEU A 696 -1.06 19.15 -10.74
C LEU A 696 -2.06 19.13 -11.92
N ILE A 697 -3.36 19.24 -11.62
CA ILE A 697 -4.47 19.06 -12.57
C ILE A 697 -4.33 19.88 -13.87
N PRO A 698 -4.05 21.21 -13.82
CA PRO A 698 -3.90 22.02 -15.04
C PRO A 698 -2.81 21.50 -15.99
N TYR A 699 -1.75 20.89 -15.46
CA TYR A 699 -0.63 20.41 -16.27
C TYR A 699 -0.92 19.03 -16.90
N ILE A 700 -1.72 18.18 -16.26
CA ILE A 700 -2.24 16.96 -16.92
C ILE A 700 -3.22 17.36 -18.05
N ILE A 701 -4.11 18.34 -17.79
CA ILE A 701 -4.99 18.92 -18.81
C ILE A 701 -4.17 19.45 -19.99
N HIS A 702 -3.08 20.16 -19.72
CA HIS A 702 -2.21 20.70 -20.77
C HIS A 702 -1.61 19.61 -21.67
N THR A 703 -1.19 18.48 -21.08
CA THR A 703 -0.70 17.31 -21.83
C THR A 703 -1.77 16.73 -22.75
N VAL A 704 -3.01 16.58 -22.27
CA VAL A 704 -4.14 16.12 -23.09
C VAL A 704 -4.39 17.08 -24.25
N LEU A 705 -4.45 18.39 -23.97
CA LEU A 705 -4.68 19.41 -25.00
C LEU A 705 -3.58 19.43 -26.05
N TYR A 706 -2.31 19.30 -25.65
CA TYR A 706 -1.19 19.21 -26.57
C TYR A 706 -1.37 18.07 -27.56
N VAL A 707 -1.69 16.87 -27.06
CA VAL A 707 -1.92 15.68 -27.92
C VAL A 707 -3.15 15.88 -28.80
N LEU A 708 -4.27 16.37 -28.27
CA LEU A 708 -5.49 16.63 -29.05
C LEU A 708 -5.24 17.61 -30.21
N ASN A 709 -4.55 18.72 -29.93
CA ASN A 709 -4.28 19.77 -30.90
C ASN A 709 -3.27 19.32 -31.98
N THR A 710 -2.20 18.63 -31.58
CA THR A 710 -1.16 18.13 -32.52
C THR A 710 -1.66 16.98 -33.39
N THR A 711 -2.48 16.09 -32.84
CA THR A 711 -3.09 14.97 -33.58
C THR A 711 -4.39 15.34 -34.32
N ARG A 712 -4.89 16.58 -34.13
CA ARG A 712 -6.12 17.10 -34.73
C ARG A 712 -7.35 16.24 -34.44
N THR A 713 -7.45 15.70 -33.23
CA THR A 713 -8.53 14.80 -32.81
C THR A 713 -9.69 15.51 -32.09
N THR A 714 -9.59 16.82 -31.80
CA THR A 714 -10.63 17.61 -31.13
C THR A 714 -12.02 17.43 -31.74
N SER A 715 -12.15 17.54 -33.07
CA SER A 715 -13.46 17.40 -33.75
C SER A 715 -14.06 15.99 -33.66
N ARG A 716 -13.23 14.96 -33.43
CA ARG A 716 -13.73 13.61 -33.15
C ARG A 716 -14.33 13.57 -31.74
N GLU A 717 -13.62 14.11 -30.76
CA GLU A 717 -14.09 14.12 -29.37
C GLU A 717 -15.30 15.04 -29.16
N GLU A 718 -15.44 16.12 -29.93
CA GLU A 718 -16.68 16.91 -30.00
C GLU A 718 -17.88 16.05 -30.40
N LYS A 719 -17.74 15.20 -31.43
CA LYS A 719 -18.80 14.27 -31.85
C LYS A 719 -19.08 13.18 -30.82
N ASN A 720 -18.03 12.66 -30.18
CA ASN A 720 -18.18 11.66 -29.11
C ASN A 720 -18.95 12.23 -27.93
N LEU A 721 -18.59 13.45 -27.49
CA LEU A 721 -19.24 14.14 -26.38
C LEU A 721 -20.68 14.52 -26.72
N GLN A 722 -20.94 14.97 -27.95
CA GLN A 722 -22.31 15.21 -28.43
C GLN A 722 -23.14 13.91 -28.42
N SER A 723 -22.57 12.81 -28.89
CA SER A 723 -23.25 11.50 -28.89
C SER A 723 -23.57 11.02 -27.48
N PHE A 724 -22.69 11.29 -26.51
CA PHE A 724 -22.93 11.01 -25.08
C PHE A 724 -24.11 11.84 -24.53
N LEU A 725 -24.15 13.15 -24.83
CA LEU A 725 -25.22 14.05 -24.39
C LEU A 725 -26.57 13.71 -25.03
N GLU A 726 -26.58 13.28 -26.29
CA GLU A 726 -27.78 12.88 -27.03
C GLU A 726 -28.21 11.43 -26.76
N GLN A 727 -27.46 10.67 -25.96
CA GLN A 727 -27.73 9.25 -25.73
C GLN A 727 -29.11 9.05 -25.09
N PRO A 728 -29.98 8.19 -25.68
CA PRO A 728 -31.29 7.86 -25.13
C PRO A 728 -31.25 7.31 -23.70
N LYS A 729 -32.26 7.65 -22.88
CA LYS A 729 -32.31 7.28 -21.45
C LYS A 729 -32.35 5.78 -21.17
N ASP A 730 -32.86 4.97 -22.10
CA ASP A 730 -32.84 3.50 -22.02
C ASP A 730 -31.42 2.92 -22.04
N LYS A 731 -30.44 3.68 -22.54
CA LYS A 731 -29.02 3.30 -22.54
C LYS A 731 -28.22 3.86 -21.37
N TRP A 732 -28.82 4.71 -20.53
CA TRP A 732 -28.09 5.33 -19.42
C TRP A 732 -27.64 4.29 -18.39
N VAL A 733 -28.47 3.29 -18.07
CA VAL A 733 -28.14 2.25 -17.08
C VAL A 733 -26.93 1.43 -17.54
N GLU A 734 -26.92 0.99 -18.80
CA GLU A 734 -25.78 0.28 -19.40
C GLU A 734 -24.50 1.14 -19.34
N SER A 735 -24.59 2.43 -19.73
CA SER A 735 -23.45 3.37 -19.69
C SER A 735 -22.85 3.60 -18.30
N CYS A 736 -23.60 3.30 -17.22
CA CYS A 736 -23.10 3.44 -15.85
C CYS A 736 -22.00 2.44 -15.51
N PHE A 737 -21.83 1.37 -16.31
CA PHE A 737 -20.81 0.33 -16.12
C PHE A 737 -19.80 0.26 -17.27
N GLU A 738 -19.75 1.29 -18.12
CA GLU A 738 -18.72 1.46 -19.15
C GLU A 738 -17.52 2.23 -18.57
N VAL A 739 -16.31 1.90 -19.03
CA VAL A 739 -15.07 2.60 -18.61
C VAL A 739 -15.07 4.06 -19.03
N ASP A 740 -15.48 4.30 -20.28
CA ASP A 740 -15.73 5.64 -20.84
C ASP A 740 -17.17 6.08 -20.49
N GLY A 741 -17.55 5.95 -19.22
CA GLY A 741 -18.88 6.31 -18.73
C GLY A 741 -19.04 7.80 -18.41
N PRO A 742 -20.10 8.17 -17.66
CA PRO A 742 -20.39 9.56 -17.31
C PRO A 742 -19.26 10.35 -16.64
N HIS A 743 -18.47 9.72 -15.77
CA HIS A 743 -17.32 10.36 -15.13
C HIS A 743 -16.22 10.71 -16.15
N TYR A 744 -15.97 9.85 -17.15
CA TYR A 744 -15.00 10.11 -18.21
C TYR A 744 -15.44 11.28 -19.09
N PHE A 745 -16.68 11.24 -19.60
CA PHE A 745 -17.21 12.31 -20.46
C PHE A 745 -17.31 13.66 -19.75
N THR A 746 -17.57 13.67 -18.44
CA THR A 746 -17.56 14.91 -17.65
C THR A 746 -16.16 15.54 -17.60
N VAL A 747 -15.09 14.73 -17.54
CA VAL A 747 -13.70 15.24 -17.58
C VAL A 747 -13.27 15.59 -19.01
N LEU A 748 -13.70 14.81 -20.01
CA LEU A 748 -13.48 15.12 -21.42
C LEU A 748 -14.05 16.50 -21.78
N ALA A 749 -15.20 16.87 -21.21
CA ALA A 749 -15.82 18.18 -21.42
C ALA A 749 -14.86 19.35 -21.14
N LEU A 750 -14.01 19.28 -20.11
CA LEU A 750 -13.02 20.33 -19.79
C LEU A 750 -12.10 20.68 -20.97
N HIS A 751 -11.81 19.70 -21.81
CA HIS A 751 -10.88 19.82 -22.92
C HIS A 751 -11.56 20.30 -24.22
N ILE A 752 -12.88 20.13 -24.31
CA ILE A 752 -13.65 20.28 -25.54
C ILE A 752 -14.67 21.41 -25.46
N LEU A 753 -15.47 21.47 -24.39
CA LEU A 753 -16.54 22.46 -24.26
C LEU A 753 -16.01 23.76 -23.64
N PRO A 754 -16.21 24.92 -24.28
CA PRO A 754 -15.97 26.21 -23.67
C PRO A 754 -16.93 26.46 -22.48
N PRO A 755 -16.58 27.38 -21.56
CA PRO A 755 -17.36 27.65 -20.35
C PRO A 755 -18.84 27.95 -20.59
N GLU A 756 -19.18 28.62 -21.69
CA GLU A 756 -20.58 28.93 -22.04
C GLU A 756 -21.38 27.66 -22.42
N LEU A 757 -20.76 26.73 -23.15
CA LEU A 757 -21.40 25.46 -23.51
C LEU A 757 -21.44 24.50 -22.31
N TRP A 758 -20.42 24.51 -21.46
CA TRP A 758 -20.49 23.83 -20.16
C TRP A 758 -21.67 24.35 -19.35
N LYS A 759 -21.82 25.67 -19.20
CA LYS A 759 -22.94 26.26 -18.45
C LYS A 759 -24.31 25.83 -19.00
N ALA A 760 -24.44 25.68 -20.32
CA ALA A 760 -25.67 25.21 -20.95
C ALA A 760 -25.96 23.70 -20.77
N THR A 761 -24.93 22.87 -20.55
CA THR A 761 -25.05 21.39 -20.53
C THR A 761 -24.71 20.76 -19.17
N ARG A 762 -24.23 21.55 -18.20
CA ARG A 762 -23.72 21.07 -16.90
C ARG A 762 -24.75 20.27 -16.09
N ILE A 763 -26.04 20.59 -16.22
CA ILE A 763 -27.11 19.85 -15.56
C ILE A 763 -27.29 18.45 -16.16
N ASP A 764 -27.06 18.28 -17.46
CA ASP A 764 -27.16 16.96 -18.09
C ASP A 764 -26.04 16.04 -17.62
N PHE A 765 -24.82 16.55 -17.47
CA PHE A 765 -23.74 15.81 -16.80
C PHE A 765 -24.10 15.45 -15.35
N LEU A 766 -24.65 16.41 -14.59
CA LEU A 766 -25.08 16.18 -13.21
C LEU A 766 -26.13 15.05 -13.13
N ARG A 767 -27.14 15.08 -14.01
CA ARG A 767 -28.16 14.01 -14.11
C ARG A 767 -27.52 12.66 -14.39
N ARG A 768 -26.58 12.58 -15.33
CA ARG A 768 -25.88 11.32 -15.66
C ARG A 768 -25.10 10.77 -14.47
N LEU A 769 -24.36 11.62 -13.76
CA LEU A 769 -23.56 11.22 -12.59
C LEU A 769 -24.46 10.74 -11.42
N LEU A 770 -25.57 11.42 -11.15
CA LEU A 770 -26.54 11.03 -10.13
C LEU A 770 -27.19 9.68 -10.43
N VAL A 771 -27.56 9.44 -11.70
CA VAL A 771 -28.06 8.13 -12.15
C VAL A 771 -26.99 7.06 -11.98
N THR A 772 -25.74 7.33 -12.34
CA THR A 772 -24.63 6.39 -12.16
C THR A 772 -24.44 5.98 -10.71
N ALA A 773 -24.42 6.92 -9.77
CA ALA A 773 -24.27 6.59 -8.36
C ALA A 773 -25.45 5.77 -7.82
N HIS A 774 -26.67 6.12 -8.22
CA HIS A 774 -27.86 5.38 -7.81
C HIS A 774 -27.87 3.95 -8.36
N VAL A 775 -27.63 3.78 -9.67
CA VAL A 775 -27.59 2.47 -10.35
C VAL A 775 -26.51 1.59 -9.74
N ARG A 776 -25.30 2.12 -9.51
CA ARG A 776 -24.20 1.35 -8.90
C ARG A 776 -24.49 0.96 -7.45
N LYS A 777 -25.25 1.76 -6.71
CA LYS A 777 -25.69 1.43 -5.34
C LYS A 777 -26.75 0.33 -5.32
N VAL A 778 -27.73 0.37 -6.23
CA VAL A 778 -28.84 -0.59 -6.30
C VAL A 778 -28.42 -1.90 -6.95
N SER A 779 -27.51 -1.85 -7.93
CA SER A 779 -27.08 -3.01 -8.72
C SER A 779 -25.56 -3.00 -8.91
N PRO A 780 -24.79 -3.31 -7.86
CA PRO A 780 -23.33 -3.25 -7.92
C PRO A 780 -22.71 -4.26 -8.89
N THR A 781 -23.40 -5.36 -9.19
CA THR A 781 -22.96 -6.42 -10.11
C THR A 781 -23.29 -6.14 -11.59
N GLY A 782 -23.72 -4.93 -11.94
CA GLY A 782 -24.18 -4.59 -13.29
C GLY A 782 -25.70 -4.74 -13.46
N ALA A 783 -26.28 -3.88 -14.28
CA ALA A 783 -27.70 -3.92 -14.65
C ALA A 783 -27.94 -3.28 -16.02
N ASN A 784 -29.03 -3.70 -16.69
CA ASN A 784 -29.50 -3.09 -17.94
C ASN A 784 -30.78 -2.26 -17.74
N LYS A 785 -31.41 -2.33 -16.56
CA LYS A 785 -32.63 -1.59 -16.21
C LYS A 785 -32.60 -1.18 -14.75
N LEU A 786 -33.28 -0.08 -14.40
CA LEU A 786 -33.37 0.39 -13.03
C LEU A 786 -34.61 -0.18 -12.35
N THR A 787 -34.41 -1.09 -11.40
CA THR A 787 -35.49 -1.79 -10.68
C THR A 787 -36.01 -1.02 -9.47
N ASP A 788 -35.10 -0.43 -8.68
CA ASP A 788 -35.43 0.41 -7.53
C ASP A 788 -35.24 1.87 -7.90
N LYS A 789 -36.30 2.66 -7.81
CA LYS A 789 -36.31 4.11 -8.12
C LYS A 789 -36.47 4.97 -6.87
N THR A 790 -36.36 4.38 -5.69
CA THR A 790 -36.49 5.10 -4.41
C THR A 790 -35.21 5.89 -4.12
N VAL A 791 -35.33 7.20 -3.91
CA VAL A 791 -34.19 8.05 -3.58
C VAL A 791 -33.47 7.51 -2.33
N LYS A 792 -32.13 7.45 -2.40
CA LYS A 792 -31.27 6.95 -1.31
C LYS A 792 -30.78 8.09 -0.41
N GLU A 793 -30.09 7.74 0.67
CA GLU A 793 -29.42 8.69 1.55
C GLU A 793 -28.42 9.58 0.80
N PHE A 794 -28.26 10.83 1.26
CA PHE A 794 -27.38 11.83 0.60
C PHE A 794 -25.94 11.34 0.43
N SER A 795 -25.42 10.52 1.35
CA SER A 795 -24.07 9.94 1.26
C SER A 795 -23.86 9.12 -0.02
N VAL A 796 -24.90 8.53 -0.62
CA VAL A 796 -24.80 7.84 -1.93
C VAL A 796 -24.52 8.82 -3.07
N TYR A 797 -25.09 10.02 -3.00
CA TYR A 797 -24.97 11.05 -4.04
C TYR A 797 -23.86 12.05 -3.76
N ARG A 798 -23.25 12.04 -2.57
CA ARG A 798 -22.21 12.99 -2.17
C ARG A 798 -20.98 12.96 -3.08
N SER A 799 -20.42 11.78 -3.36
CA SER A 799 -19.24 11.64 -4.22
C SER A 799 -19.45 12.19 -5.65
N PRO A 800 -20.49 11.82 -6.42
CA PRO A 800 -20.70 12.39 -7.75
C PRO A 800 -20.98 13.91 -7.73
N LEU A 801 -21.59 14.44 -6.65
CA LEU A 801 -21.79 15.88 -6.48
C LEU A 801 -20.46 16.60 -6.30
N LEU A 802 -19.61 16.13 -5.39
CA LEU A 802 -18.27 16.68 -5.19
C LEU A 802 -17.41 16.58 -6.46
N PHE A 803 -17.52 15.47 -7.19
CA PHE A 803 -16.85 15.29 -8.48
C PHE A 803 -17.31 16.34 -9.51
N TRP A 804 -18.63 16.53 -9.66
CA TRP A 804 -19.18 17.55 -10.54
C TRP A 804 -18.76 18.97 -10.12
N GLY A 805 -18.76 19.24 -8.80
CA GLY A 805 -18.35 20.52 -8.23
C GLY A 805 -16.87 20.85 -8.52
N LEU A 806 -15.99 19.85 -8.49
CA LEU A 806 -14.60 20.02 -8.91
C LEU A 806 -14.50 20.43 -10.37
N VAL A 807 -15.21 19.77 -11.28
CA VAL A 807 -15.23 20.12 -12.70
C VAL A 807 -15.68 21.57 -12.90
N ASP A 808 -16.76 21.99 -12.22
CA ASP A 808 -17.25 23.37 -12.26
C ASP A 808 -16.22 24.39 -11.70
N LEU A 809 -15.50 24.03 -10.64
CA LEU A 809 -14.40 24.84 -10.11
C LEU A 809 -13.22 24.97 -11.08
N ILE A 810 -12.88 23.90 -11.82
CA ILE A 810 -11.85 23.97 -12.87
C ILE A 810 -12.31 24.88 -14.02
N TYR A 811 -13.59 24.85 -14.41
CA TYR A 811 -14.12 25.84 -15.36
C TYR A 811 -13.99 27.28 -14.83
N LYS A 812 -14.29 27.51 -13.55
CA LYS A 812 -14.11 28.82 -12.89
C LYS A 812 -12.65 29.26 -12.83
N MET A 813 -11.71 28.32 -12.69
CA MET A 813 -10.26 28.56 -12.76
C MET A 813 -9.87 29.11 -14.13
N PHE A 814 -10.45 28.59 -15.20
CA PHE A 814 -10.16 28.97 -16.59
C PHE A 814 -11.10 30.05 -17.17
N LYS A 815 -11.89 30.74 -16.34
CA LYS A 815 -12.82 31.79 -16.81
C LYS A 815 -12.18 32.98 -17.55
N LYS A 816 -10.86 33.16 -17.41
CA LYS A 816 -10.08 34.23 -18.07
C LYS A 816 -9.48 33.79 -19.41
N VAL A 817 -9.67 32.53 -19.82
CA VAL A 817 -9.24 32.05 -21.13
C VAL A 817 -10.00 32.83 -22.22
N PRO A 818 -9.31 33.44 -23.19
CA PRO A 818 -9.97 34.12 -24.29
C PRO A 818 -10.80 33.12 -25.12
N THR A 819 -12.03 33.47 -25.46
CA THR A 819 -12.80 32.74 -26.48
C THR A 819 -12.17 33.00 -27.85
N SER A 820 -11.37 32.08 -28.38
CA SER A 820 -10.74 32.28 -29.68
C SER A 820 -11.71 32.12 -30.85
N ASN A 821 -11.57 33.01 -31.84
CA ASN A 821 -12.20 32.94 -33.16
C ASN A 821 -11.27 32.29 -34.22
N THR A 822 -10.14 31.68 -33.83
CA THR A 822 -9.15 31.06 -34.74
C THR A 822 -9.32 29.54 -34.88
N GLU A 823 -8.74 28.96 -35.93
CA GLU A 823 -8.63 27.50 -36.13
C GLU A 823 -8.11 26.81 -34.85
N GLY A 824 -8.89 25.90 -34.26
CA GLY A 824 -8.53 25.13 -33.06
C GLY A 824 -9.43 25.32 -31.83
N GLY A 825 -10.30 26.34 -31.79
CA GLY A 825 -11.38 26.46 -30.80
C GLY A 825 -10.94 26.55 -29.33
N TRP A 826 -11.74 25.98 -28.42
CA TRP A 826 -11.52 26.01 -26.97
C TRP A 826 -10.23 25.27 -26.57
N SER A 827 -9.96 24.10 -27.16
CA SER A 827 -8.81 23.26 -26.81
C SER A 827 -7.47 23.98 -27.06
N PHE A 828 -7.38 24.76 -28.14
CA PHE A 828 -6.20 25.56 -28.44
C PHE A 828 -6.08 26.76 -27.49
N SER A 829 -7.18 27.47 -27.25
CA SER A 829 -7.21 28.65 -26.37
C SER A 829 -6.81 28.31 -24.94
N LEU A 830 -7.29 27.18 -24.43
CA LEU A 830 -6.98 26.69 -23.10
C LEU A 830 -5.50 26.26 -22.99
N ALA A 831 -4.96 25.56 -24.00
CA ALA A 831 -3.56 25.17 -24.02
C ALA A 831 -2.63 26.39 -23.98
N GLU A 832 -2.89 27.39 -24.84
CA GLU A 832 -2.11 28.63 -24.88
C GLU A 832 -2.26 29.43 -23.58
N TYR A 833 -3.43 29.43 -22.95
CA TYR A 833 -3.60 30.05 -21.64
C TYR A 833 -2.76 29.36 -20.57
N ILE A 834 -2.80 28.03 -20.47
CA ILE A 834 -2.02 27.27 -19.48
C ILE A 834 -0.52 27.51 -19.66
N ARG A 835 -0.07 27.52 -20.91
CA ARG A 835 1.32 27.79 -21.29
C ARG A 835 1.86 29.15 -20.81
N HIS A 836 1.00 30.17 -20.77
CA HIS A 836 1.40 31.57 -20.51
C HIS A 836 1.03 32.11 -19.13
N ASN A 837 0.32 31.34 -18.30
CA ASN A 837 -0.29 31.85 -17.07
C ASN A 837 -0.04 30.94 -15.87
N ASP A 838 1.17 30.42 -15.70
CA ASP A 838 1.56 29.52 -14.62
C ASP A 838 1.24 30.09 -13.22
N MET A 839 1.61 31.35 -12.94
CA MET A 839 1.33 32.02 -11.66
C MET A 839 -0.18 32.28 -11.44
N PRO A 840 -0.93 32.89 -12.39
CA PRO A 840 -2.40 33.00 -12.25
C PRO A 840 -3.11 31.66 -12.03
N ILE A 841 -2.63 30.59 -12.67
CA ILE A 841 -3.17 29.23 -12.51
C ILE A 841 -2.85 28.68 -11.14
N TYR A 842 -1.62 28.84 -10.64
CA TYR A 842 -1.24 28.45 -9.30
C TYR A 842 -2.18 29.07 -8.24
N GLU A 843 -2.37 30.39 -8.28
CA GLU A 843 -3.29 31.09 -7.38
C GLU A 843 -4.76 30.67 -7.58
N ALA A 844 -5.15 30.33 -8.81
CA ALA A 844 -6.51 29.88 -9.10
C ALA A 844 -6.77 28.46 -8.60
N SER A 845 -5.78 27.58 -8.62
CA SER A 845 -5.80 26.26 -7.97
C SER A 845 -5.96 26.37 -6.46
N GLU A 846 -5.26 27.29 -5.78
CA GLU A 846 -5.46 27.53 -4.33
C GLU A 846 -6.90 27.95 -4.02
N ARG A 847 -7.44 28.90 -4.81
CA ARG A 847 -8.83 29.36 -4.65
C ARG A 847 -9.83 28.24 -4.91
N ALA A 848 -9.60 27.41 -5.93
CA ALA A 848 -10.45 26.28 -6.25
C ALA A 848 -10.45 25.24 -5.11
N LEU A 849 -9.27 24.90 -4.56
CA LEU A 849 -9.20 24.00 -3.42
C LEU A 849 -9.89 24.57 -2.18
N LYS A 850 -9.69 25.86 -1.90
CA LYS A 850 -10.35 26.53 -0.79
C LYS A 850 -11.87 26.45 -0.92
N ALA A 851 -12.43 26.78 -2.08
CA ALA A 851 -13.87 26.66 -2.33
C ALA A 851 -14.34 25.20 -2.21
N PHE A 852 -13.56 24.24 -2.71
CA PHE A 852 -13.88 22.83 -2.56
C PHE A 852 -13.96 22.39 -1.08
N GLN A 853 -12.98 22.77 -0.26
CA GLN A 853 -12.88 22.34 1.13
C GLN A 853 -13.79 23.11 2.09
N GLU A 854 -13.95 24.42 1.89
CA GLU A 854 -14.69 25.30 2.79
C GLU A 854 -16.17 25.45 2.41
N GLU A 855 -16.54 25.19 1.14
CA GLU A 855 -17.91 25.39 0.66
C GLU A 855 -18.56 24.09 0.17
N LEU A 856 -17.90 23.28 -0.67
CA LEU A 856 -18.51 22.07 -1.24
C LEU A 856 -18.50 20.86 -0.28
N MET A 857 -17.36 20.56 0.33
CA MET A 857 -17.21 19.42 1.25
C MET A 857 -18.13 19.51 2.48
N PRO A 858 -18.39 20.68 3.08
CA PRO A 858 -19.28 20.77 4.24
C PRO A 858 -20.74 20.50 3.94
N ALA A 859 -21.19 20.52 2.68
CA ALA A 859 -22.60 20.34 2.34
C ALA A 859 -23.15 19.00 2.85
N GLU A 860 -24.24 19.03 3.62
CA GLU A 860 -24.88 17.87 4.26
C GLU A 860 -26.15 17.40 3.53
N SER A 861 -26.61 18.15 2.52
CA SER A 861 -27.80 17.83 1.74
C SER A 861 -27.67 18.20 0.26
N PHE A 862 -28.55 17.62 -0.58
CA PHE A 862 -28.59 17.93 -2.01
C PHE A 862 -28.97 19.40 -2.25
N SER A 863 -29.95 19.93 -1.50
CA SER A 863 -30.35 21.34 -1.61
C SER A 863 -29.22 22.29 -1.23
N GLU A 864 -28.48 22.00 -0.16
CA GLU A 864 -27.34 22.82 0.27
C GLU A 864 -26.23 22.81 -0.78
N PHE A 865 -25.93 21.64 -1.36
CA PHE A 865 -24.96 21.54 -2.46
C PHE A 865 -25.38 22.44 -3.64
N LEU A 866 -26.65 22.37 -4.06
CA LEU A 866 -27.16 23.20 -5.17
C LEU A 866 -27.10 24.71 -4.87
N ASP A 867 -27.28 25.12 -3.61
CA ASP A 867 -27.11 26.50 -3.18
C ASP A 867 -25.66 26.96 -3.37
N VAL A 868 -24.71 26.19 -2.83
CA VAL A 868 -23.27 26.50 -2.92
C VAL A 868 -22.78 26.61 -4.37
N VAL A 869 -23.24 25.72 -5.26
CA VAL A 869 -22.82 25.78 -6.67
C VAL A 869 -23.64 26.75 -7.53
N GLY A 870 -24.65 27.42 -6.95
CA GLY A 870 -25.51 28.38 -7.64
C GLY A 870 -26.41 27.73 -8.70
N LEU A 871 -26.96 26.55 -8.39
CA LEU A 871 -27.89 25.82 -9.25
C LEU A 871 -29.35 25.91 -8.80
N LEU A 872 -29.67 26.52 -7.65
CA LEU A 872 -31.05 26.68 -7.19
C LEU A 872 -31.94 27.49 -8.14
N GLU A 873 -31.36 28.37 -8.97
CA GLU A 873 -32.12 29.10 -10.00
C GLU A 873 -32.53 28.21 -11.18
N GLU A 874 -31.78 27.14 -11.44
CA GLU A 874 -32.02 26.21 -12.56
C GLU A 874 -32.75 24.93 -12.13
N ILE A 875 -32.56 24.50 -10.87
CA ILE A 875 -33.24 23.38 -10.22
C ILE A 875 -34.10 23.95 -9.10
N THR A 876 -35.34 24.33 -9.46
CA THR A 876 -36.27 25.04 -8.57
C THR A 876 -36.93 24.18 -7.50
N ASP A 877 -36.93 22.85 -7.67
CA ASP A 877 -37.40 21.88 -6.68
C ASP A 877 -36.34 20.78 -6.47
N PRO A 878 -35.36 20.99 -5.57
CA PRO A 878 -34.33 20.00 -5.25
C PRO A 878 -34.90 18.69 -4.71
N ASP A 879 -36.01 18.74 -3.97
CA ASP A 879 -36.62 17.60 -3.29
C ASP A 879 -37.27 16.65 -4.31
N SER A 880 -37.95 17.18 -5.33
CA SER A 880 -38.53 16.37 -6.40
C SER A 880 -37.50 15.96 -7.46
N PHE A 881 -36.45 16.76 -7.68
CA PHE A 881 -35.52 16.59 -8.81
C PHE A 881 -34.92 15.19 -8.90
N LEU A 882 -34.42 14.64 -7.78
CA LEU A 882 -33.83 13.30 -7.77
C LEU A 882 -34.88 12.23 -8.07
N GLN A 883 -36.07 12.34 -7.46
CA GLN A 883 -37.13 11.37 -7.66
C GLN A 883 -37.66 11.41 -9.10
N ASP A 884 -37.84 12.59 -9.67
CA ASP A 884 -38.27 12.80 -11.05
C ASP A 884 -37.23 12.29 -12.05
N LEU A 885 -35.94 12.52 -11.76
CA LEU A 885 -34.83 12.00 -12.55
C LEU A 885 -34.87 10.47 -12.60
N LEU A 886 -34.96 9.80 -11.45
CA LEU A 886 -35.01 8.33 -11.37
C LEU A 886 -36.27 7.76 -12.04
N ASN A 887 -37.42 8.43 -11.88
CA ASN A 887 -38.67 8.05 -12.54
C ASN A 887 -38.57 8.15 -14.06
N SER A 888 -37.75 9.07 -14.57
CA SER A 888 -37.55 9.26 -16.01
C SER A 888 -36.65 8.20 -16.67
N ILE A 889 -35.93 7.39 -15.87
CA ILE A 889 -35.10 6.30 -16.39
C ILE A 889 -36.00 5.07 -16.61
N PRO A 890 -35.96 4.42 -17.79
CA PRO A 890 -36.81 3.27 -18.12
C PRO A 890 -36.71 2.08 -17.16
#